data_AF-A0A397BHN9-F1
#
_entry.id   AF-A0A397BHN9-F1
#
_cell.length_a   1.000
_cell.length_b   1.000
_cell.length_c   1.000
_cell.angle_alpha   90.00
_cell.angle_beta   90.00
_cell.angle_gamma   90.00
#
_symmetry.space_group_name_H-M   'P 1'
#
loop_
_entity.id
_entity.type
_entity.pdbx_description
1 polymer ?
#
loop_
_entity_poly.entity_id
_entity_poly.type
_entity_poly.pdbx_seq_one_letter_code
_entity_poly.pdbx_strand_id
1 'polypeptide(L)'
;MQASHKTPTKLSKAIEIINRGNALLMMIMLLLCVLGAVWDQAWVTSSSPSYLVLDEPSVRLGLNAFRGDVMGICIAFGYYWVLISSFVPITLYVSIAIVKSYQSYFMNRDLGMYYAPSDTPAAVRNADLNDELGQITHIFSDKTGTLTANEMNFRKMSINGRSYGRGSTDIGRATAMRTGRMESVTDCQASTGDAAHPPHVEFLDPHGLFARDRATRDSHADAIQAFLTHLSVCHSVVLERDDATNTTNFSASSPDELALVAGAAYFGHQFTERSNGRAVVHVLGKGDVEFQMLELIEFTSTRKRMSVVVRALDNRILLLTKGADSIVFPRLKEDCNAYLKEKTVEHMEMYAEEGLRTLVLAQRELDQDWYHTWSTQYKQALSNLDETSPSYKLDLLVVERLEDEMECDLELLGATAVEDRLQTGVPVAISSLMRAGIKVWVCEEETAINIAFACQLITNDMDRLVLNMEFCQSNPEVLKKLMLDKAHHTRTTTIKQRSSKSLELPKQALVIDGPVLTMVYHYPLLKFLFLELAQQCAAVICCRVSPKQKAEVSKVVALVKNNVKNCRTLSIGDGANDVSMIQEAHVGVGISGHEGMQAVNASDFAIAQFAFLQRLLLVHGHWNYRRMSKLVLYVVYKNILCWFALYVLSLYACGSGMHFAMWATVPFWIASGVVLSNSFTSDSSDHVFPYLLSLPEFWMLLFLCVVLALFRDFVFKVWKREWAPEYYHILQESDRYKLKGDIEWDPPLHVSNYKPFHVDFSHYLTSELHALPGSSRLNAGFVK
;
A
#
# COMPACT_ATOMS: atom_id res chain seq x y z
N MET A 1 8.72 -14.45 16.34
CA MET A 1 8.35 -13.73 17.58
C MET A 1 9.49 -12.91 18.21
N GLN A 2 10.78 -13.29 18.10
CA GLN A 2 11.86 -12.47 18.70
C GLN A 2 12.02 -11.06 18.09
N ALA A 3 11.53 -10.82 16.87
CA ALA A 3 11.56 -9.51 16.21
C ALA A 3 10.26 -8.69 16.33
N SER A 4 9.18 -9.25 16.90
CA SER A 4 7.90 -8.55 17.04
C SER A 4 7.84 -7.90 18.42
N HIS A 5 7.96 -6.57 18.47
CA HIS A 5 7.74 -5.82 19.70
C HIS A 5 6.23 -5.69 20.01
N LYS A 6 5.91 -5.35 21.26
CA LYS A 6 4.54 -5.01 21.65
C LYS A 6 4.02 -3.89 20.75
N THR A 7 2.79 -4.04 20.23
CA THR A 7 2.19 -3.08 19.30
C THR A 7 2.27 -1.66 19.87
N PRO A 8 2.93 -0.71 19.17
CA PRO A 8 3.09 0.64 19.66
C PRO A 8 1.76 1.39 19.60
N THR A 9 1.55 2.32 20.54
CA THR A 9 0.42 3.25 20.47
C THR A 9 0.73 4.34 19.44
N LYS A 10 -0.05 4.37 18.36
CA LYS A 10 0.10 5.35 17.27
C LYS A 10 -0.92 6.47 17.43
N LEU A 11 -0.49 7.72 17.28
CA LEU A 11 -1.32 8.92 17.38
C LEU A 11 -1.31 9.68 16.05
N SER A 12 -2.50 10.14 15.63
CA SER A 12 -2.64 10.99 14.44
C SER A 12 -2.05 12.40 14.64
N LYS A 13 -1.52 12.96 13.56
CA LYS A 13 -1.09 14.37 13.41
C LYS A 13 -2.19 15.34 13.77
N ALA A 14 -3.42 15.02 13.37
CA ALA A 14 -4.55 15.90 13.62
C ALA A 14 -4.72 16.10 15.13
N ILE A 15 -4.53 15.04 15.92
CA ILE A 15 -4.60 15.11 17.39
C ILE A 15 -3.46 15.99 17.94
N GLU A 16 -2.25 15.87 17.41
CA GLU A 16 -1.13 16.73 17.80
C GLU A 16 -1.42 18.22 17.50
N ILE A 17 -1.97 18.52 16.32
CA ILE A 17 -2.38 19.87 15.92
C ILE A 17 -3.51 20.38 16.82
N ILE A 18 -4.49 19.54 17.12
CA ILE A 18 -5.60 19.87 18.02
C ILE A 18 -5.09 20.19 19.42
N ASN A 19 -4.16 19.41 19.95
CA ASN A 19 -3.58 19.64 21.27
C ASN A 19 -2.86 21.00 21.34
N ARG A 20 -2.10 21.35 20.29
CA ARG A 20 -1.47 22.69 20.17
C ARG A 20 -2.51 23.80 20.04
N GLY A 21 -3.57 23.58 19.26
CA GLY A 21 -4.68 24.51 19.10
C GLY A 21 -5.44 24.74 20.41
N ASN A 22 -5.70 23.69 21.18
CA ASN A 22 -6.35 23.77 22.49
C ASN A 22 -5.48 24.52 23.50
N ALA A 23 -4.16 24.32 23.48
CA ALA A 23 -3.24 25.10 24.31
C ALA A 23 -3.31 26.60 23.96
N LEU A 24 -3.36 26.95 22.66
CA LEU A 24 -3.56 28.34 22.23
C LEU A 24 -4.92 28.90 22.70
N LEU A 25 -6.00 28.13 22.59
CA LEU A 25 -7.31 28.55 23.07
C LEU A 25 -7.34 28.76 24.58
N MET A 26 -6.67 27.91 25.36
CA MET A 26 -6.51 28.10 26.81
C MET A 26 -5.77 29.41 27.14
N MET A 27 -4.72 29.75 26.37
CA MET A 27 -4.01 31.02 26.55
C MET A 27 -4.89 32.23 26.24
N ILE A 28 -5.69 32.16 25.16
CA ILE A 28 -6.65 33.22 24.82
C ILE A 28 -7.73 33.35 25.90
N MET A 29 -8.25 32.23 26.39
CA MET A 29 -9.24 32.20 27.47
C MET A 29 -8.70 32.88 28.74
N LEU A 30 -7.46 32.55 29.15
CA LEU A 30 -6.83 33.15 30.31
C LEU A 30 -6.68 34.68 30.14
N LEU A 31 -6.27 35.13 28.95
CA LEU A 31 -6.18 36.56 28.62
C LEU A 31 -7.55 37.24 28.72
N LEU A 32 -8.60 36.65 28.17
CA LEU A 32 -9.96 37.19 28.23
C LEU A 32 -10.48 37.27 29.68
N CYS A 33 -10.20 36.26 30.52
CA CYS A 33 -10.56 36.30 31.93
C CYS A 33 -9.87 37.44 32.68
N VAL A 34 -8.58 37.68 32.42
CA VAL A 34 -7.84 38.79 33.03
C VAL A 34 -8.41 40.14 32.56
N LEU A 35 -8.64 40.30 31.26
CA LEU A 35 -9.22 41.53 30.72
C LEU A 35 -10.63 41.80 31.26
N GLY A 36 -11.45 40.76 31.40
CA GLY A 36 -12.79 40.85 31.97
C GLY A 36 -12.76 41.27 33.43
N ALA A 37 -11.85 40.67 34.22
CA ALA A 37 -11.68 41.02 35.63
C ALA A 37 -11.19 42.45 35.83
N VAL A 38 -10.25 42.93 35.00
CA VAL A 38 -9.78 44.32 35.04
C VAL A 38 -10.89 45.29 34.66
N TRP A 39 -11.68 44.97 33.64
CA TRP A 39 -12.80 45.80 33.22
C TRP A 39 -13.88 45.91 34.30
N ASP A 40 -14.29 44.77 34.86
CA ASP A 40 -15.26 44.72 35.95
C ASP A 40 -14.78 45.52 37.15
N GLN A 41 -13.49 45.39 37.50
CA GLN A 41 -12.89 46.17 38.58
C GLN A 41 -12.85 47.68 38.30
N ALA A 42 -12.50 48.07 37.08
CA ALA A 42 -12.50 49.47 36.67
C ALA A 42 -13.92 50.05 36.76
N TRP A 43 -14.93 49.26 36.41
CA TRP A 43 -16.33 49.67 36.53
C TRP A 43 -16.79 49.79 37.99
N VAL A 44 -16.50 48.77 38.82
CA VAL A 44 -16.82 48.76 40.25
C VAL A 44 -16.21 49.99 40.95
N THR A 45 -14.93 50.27 40.71
CA THR A 45 -14.24 51.41 41.32
C THR A 45 -14.74 52.76 40.80
N SER A 46 -15.14 52.86 39.53
CA SER A 46 -15.60 54.12 38.93
C SER A 46 -17.08 54.44 39.21
N SER A 47 -17.94 53.43 39.32
CA SER A 47 -19.40 53.64 39.28
C SER A 47 -20.10 53.38 40.61
N SER A 48 -19.44 52.74 41.59
CA SER A 48 -19.97 52.28 42.91
C SER A 48 -21.29 52.92 43.37
N PRO A 49 -22.46 52.47 42.88
CA PRO A 49 -23.74 52.99 43.32
C PRO A 49 -24.06 52.39 44.69
N SER A 50 -24.47 53.23 45.64
CA SER A 50 -24.68 52.85 47.05
C SER A 50 -25.71 51.73 47.26
N TYR A 51 -26.56 51.44 46.25
CA TYR A 51 -27.60 50.41 46.30
C TYR A 51 -27.13 49.00 45.88
N LEU A 52 -25.93 48.85 45.31
CA LEU A 52 -25.37 47.55 44.88
C LEU A 52 -24.53 46.85 45.97
N VAL A 53 -24.36 47.48 47.13
CA VAL A 53 -23.76 46.85 48.31
C VAL A 53 -24.81 45.95 48.94
N LEU A 54 -24.67 44.63 48.73
CA LEU A 54 -25.53 43.62 49.36
C LEU A 54 -25.42 43.68 50.90
N ASP A 55 -26.52 43.32 51.55
CA ASP A 55 -26.83 43.45 52.99
C ASP A 55 -25.67 43.13 53.97
N GLU A 56 -25.66 43.82 55.12
CA GLU A 56 -24.66 43.79 56.21
C GLU A 56 -23.99 42.42 56.53
N PRO A 57 -24.69 41.27 56.57
CA PRO A 57 -24.06 39.97 56.84
C PRO A 57 -23.03 39.54 55.79
N SER A 58 -23.22 39.87 54.51
CA SER A 58 -22.28 39.53 53.42
C SER A 58 -20.98 40.36 53.48
N VAL A 59 -21.07 41.58 54.00
CA VAL A 59 -19.95 42.47 54.32
C VAL A 59 -19.11 41.93 55.48
N ARG A 60 -19.74 41.40 56.53
CA ARG A 60 -19.05 40.84 57.72
C ARG A 60 -18.34 39.51 57.47
N LEU A 61 -18.86 38.66 56.57
CA LEU A 61 -18.26 37.38 56.21
C LEU A 61 -17.15 37.50 55.15
N GLY A 62 -16.96 38.71 54.60
CA GLY A 62 -15.93 39.00 53.62
C GLY A 62 -16.25 38.55 52.19
N LEU A 63 -17.54 38.39 51.86
CA LEU A 63 -18.06 37.76 50.63
C LEU A 63 -18.74 38.77 49.66
N ASN A 64 -18.37 40.06 49.72
CA ASN A 64 -18.92 41.05 48.80
C ASN A 64 -18.52 40.75 47.35
N ALA A 65 -19.51 40.64 46.46
CA ALA A 65 -19.32 40.40 45.02
C ALA A 65 -18.66 41.59 44.29
N PHE A 66 -18.88 42.81 44.78
CA PHE A 66 -18.37 44.06 44.19
C PHE A 66 -17.32 44.70 45.12
N ARG A 67 -16.09 44.18 45.11
CA ARG A 67 -14.98 44.73 45.90
C ARG A 67 -13.96 45.45 45.03
N GLY A 68 -13.64 46.70 45.40
CA GLY A 68 -12.58 47.50 44.77
C GLY A 68 -11.14 47.09 45.11
N ASP A 69 -10.90 45.90 45.68
CA ASP A 69 -9.60 45.42 46.13
C ASP A 69 -9.03 44.26 45.26
N VAL A 70 -7.80 43.82 45.57
CA VAL A 70 -7.14 42.69 44.87
C VAL A 70 -7.96 41.40 44.95
N MET A 71 -8.72 41.20 46.03
CA MET A 71 -9.59 40.03 46.18
C MET A 71 -10.78 40.09 45.22
N GLY A 72 -11.34 41.27 44.97
CA GLY A 72 -12.36 41.50 43.94
C GLY A 72 -11.90 41.10 42.54
N ILE A 73 -10.66 41.46 42.16
CA ILE A 73 -10.06 41.05 40.89
C ILE A 73 -9.95 39.52 40.81
N CYS A 74 -9.54 38.84 41.88
CA CYS A 74 -9.46 37.38 41.93
C CYS A 74 -10.84 36.71 41.81
N ILE A 75 -11.87 37.26 42.45
CA ILE A 75 -13.25 36.77 42.36
C ILE A 75 -13.79 36.97 40.94
N ALA A 76 -13.61 38.16 40.36
CA ALA A 76 -14.03 38.46 38.99
C ALA A 76 -13.30 37.56 37.98
N PHE A 77 -12.00 37.33 38.16
CA PHE A 77 -11.26 36.37 37.34
C PHE A 77 -11.86 34.96 37.42
N GLY A 78 -12.15 34.46 38.63
CA GLY A 78 -12.79 33.16 38.84
C GLY A 78 -14.18 33.08 38.21
N TYR A 79 -14.95 34.17 38.28
CA TYR A 79 -16.26 34.29 37.63
C TYR A 79 -16.14 34.18 36.10
N TYR A 80 -15.29 34.99 35.47
CA TYR A 80 -15.09 34.92 34.01
C TYR A 80 -14.54 33.55 33.60
N TRP A 81 -13.65 32.94 34.39
CA TRP A 81 -13.14 31.60 34.15
C TRP A 81 -14.26 30.55 34.08
N VAL A 82 -15.21 30.59 35.00
CA VAL A 82 -16.36 29.68 34.98
C VAL A 82 -17.29 30.01 33.82
N LEU A 83 -17.55 31.30 33.58
CA LEU A 83 -18.45 31.78 32.51
C LEU A 83 -18.03 31.29 31.12
N ILE A 84 -16.73 31.39 30.80
CA ILE A 84 -16.18 30.96 29.50
C ILE A 84 -15.44 29.62 29.57
N SER A 85 -15.67 28.80 30.60
CA SER A 85 -15.00 27.50 30.78
C SER A 85 -15.16 26.55 29.58
N SER A 86 -16.27 26.68 28.85
CA SER A 86 -16.57 25.90 27.65
C SER A 86 -16.03 26.52 26.34
N PHE A 87 -15.30 27.64 26.43
CA PHE A 87 -14.56 28.24 25.30
C PHE A 87 -13.57 27.25 24.69
N VAL A 88 -12.94 26.43 25.55
CA VAL A 88 -12.18 25.25 25.11
C VAL A 88 -13.15 24.06 24.98
N PRO A 89 -13.30 23.49 23.78
CA PRO A 89 -14.36 22.53 23.51
C PRO A 89 -14.08 21.16 24.13
N ILE A 90 -14.59 20.93 25.35
CA ILE A 90 -14.48 19.64 26.07
C ILE A 90 -15.04 18.48 25.23
N THR A 91 -16.11 18.73 24.47
CA THR A 91 -16.79 17.73 23.64
C THR A 91 -16.06 17.38 22.34
N LEU A 92 -14.94 18.07 22.01
CA LEU A 92 -14.22 17.87 20.76
C LEU A 92 -13.71 16.44 20.61
N TYR A 93 -13.01 15.92 21.62
CA TYR A 93 -12.42 14.58 21.56
C TYR A 93 -13.47 13.47 21.46
N VAL A 94 -14.59 13.59 22.18
CA VAL A 94 -15.71 12.64 22.10
C VAL A 94 -16.35 12.68 20.70
N SER A 95 -16.54 13.88 20.14
CA SER A 95 -17.09 14.05 18.79
C SER A 95 -16.16 13.41 17.74
N ILE A 96 -14.85 13.58 17.87
CA ILE A 96 -13.85 12.97 16.98
C ILE A 96 -13.92 11.45 17.09
N ALA A 97 -13.95 10.90 18.31
CA ALA A 97 -14.02 9.46 18.52
C ALA A 97 -15.27 8.84 17.87
N ILE A 98 -16.44 9.46 18.06
CA ILE A 98 -17.69 9.02 17.42
C ILE A 98 -17.56 9.04 15.90
N VAL A 99 -17.09 10.15 15.32
CA VAL A 99 -16.95 10.28 13.87
C VAL A 99 -15.95 9.27 13.31
N LYS A 100 -14.82 9.03 13.98
CA LYS A 100 -13.84 8.01 13.58
C LYS A 100 -14.44 6.61 13.60
N SER A 101 -15.23 6.27 14.62
CA SER A 101 -15.95 4.99 14.67
C SER A 101 -16.91 4.81 13.48
N TYR A 102 -17.65 5.85 13.10
CA TYR A 102 -18.51 5.82 11.91
C TYR A 102 -17.70 5.73 10.61
N GLN A 103 -16.57 6.43 10.51
CA GLN A 103 -15.66 6.30 9.36
C GLN A 103 -15.17 4.85 9.20
N SER A 104 -14.78 4.20 10.30
CA SER A 104 -14.41 2.78 10.30
C SER A 104 -15.57 1.87 9.86
N TYR A 105 -16.77 2.14 10.36
CA TYR A 105 -17.96 1.40 9.96
C TYR A 105 -18.23 1.47 8.45
N PHE A 106 -18.08 2.65 7.83
CA PHE A 106 -18.26 2.81 6.39
C PHE A 106 -17.14 2.14 5.58
N MET A 107 -15.89 2.22 6.05
CA MET A 107 -14.76 1.56 5.38
C MET A 107 -14.89 0.04 5.39
N ASN A 108 -15.30 -0.54 6.51
CA ASN A 108 -15.50 -1.99 6.65
C ASN A 108 -16.64 -2.54 5.77
N ARG A 109 -17.52 -1.68 5.25
CA ARG A 109 -18.69 -2.05 4.41
C ARG A 109 -18.57 -1.57 2.97
N ASP A 110 -17.38 -1.16 2.54
CA ASP A 110 -17.16 -0.77 1.16
C ASP A 110 -16.96 -2.02 0.29
N LEU A 111 -17.95 -2.31 -0.56
CA LEU A 111 -17.89 -3.40 -1.54
C LEU A 111 -16.73 -3.24 -2.53
N GLY A 112 -16.24 -2.01 -2.73
CA GLY A 112 -15.06 -1.76 -3.56
C GLY A 112 -13.73 -2.20 -2.93
N MET A 113 -13.73 -2.65 -1.68
CA MET A 113 -12.58 -3.22 -0.97
C MET A 113 -12.92 -4.60 -0.37
N TYR A 114 -13.85 -5.32 -0.99
CA TYR A 114 -14.22 -6.69 -0.63
C TYR A 114 -13.65 -7.67 -1.65
N TYR A 115 -12.97 -8.71 -1.18
CA TYR A 115 -12.40 -9.75 -2.02
C TYR A 115 -13.26 -11.01 -1.96
N ALA A 116 -14.01 -11.24 -3.04
CA ALA A 116 -14.97 -12.33 -3.15
C ALA A 116 -14.36 -13.74 -3.07
N PRO A 117 -13.19 -14.06 -3.68
CA PRO A 117 -12.63 -15.41 -3.66
C PRO A 117 -12.31 -15.94 -2.26
N SER A 118 -11.89 -15.09 -1.33
CA SER A 118 -11.62 -15.47 0.06
C SER A 118 -12.66 -14.93 1.05
N ASP A 119 -13.79 -14.40 0.57
CA ASP A 119 -14.82 -13.76 1.39
C ASP A 119 -14.26 -12.77 2.42
N THR A 120 -13.28 -11.96 2.03
CA THR A 120 -12.53 -11.11 2.97
C THR A 120 -12.80 -9.62 2.72
N PRO A 121 -13.49 -8.92 3.63
CA PRO A 121 -13.65 -7.46 3.56
C PRO A 121 -12.42 -6.73 4.09
N ALA A 122 -12.23 -5.48 3.68
CA ALA A 122 -11.32 -4.58 4.37
C ALA A 122 -11.76 -4.38 5.83
N ALA A 123 -10.80 -4.38 6.76
CA ALA A 123 -11.06 -4.22 8.18
C ALA A 123 -10.17 -3.14 8.81
N VAL A 124 -10.80 -2.15 9.43
CA VAL A 124 -10.13 -1.11 10.21
C VAL A 124 -9.93 -1.61 11.63
N ARG A 125 -8.67 -1.76 12.04
CA ARG A 125 -8.29 -2.23 13.39
C ARG A 125 -7.98 -1.07 14.32
N ASN A 126 -7.42 0.02 13.78
CA ASN A 126 -7.10 1.22 14.53
C ASN A 126 -7.80 2.46 13.93
N ALA A 127 -8.97 2.79 14.47
CA ALA A 127 -9.79 3.91 14.01
C ALA A 127 -9.15 5.28 14.24
N ASP A 128 -8.19 5.39 15.17
CA ASP A 128 -7.53 6.66 15.50
C ASP A 128 -6.69 7.22 14.36
N LEU A 129 -6.38 6.40 13.35
CA LEU A 129 -5.55 6.76 12.20
C LEU A 129 -6.35 6.99 10.90
N ASN A 130 -7.68 6.97 10.96
CA ASN A 130 -8.53 7.13 9.76
C ASN A 130 -8.25 8.41 8.96
N ASP A 131 -7.89 9.50 9.64
CA ASP A 131 -7.54 10.78 9.04
C ASP A 131 -6.07 10.89 8.61
N GLU A 132 -5.18 10.01 9.11
CA GLU A 132 -3.78 9.92 8.67
C GLU A 132 -3.65 9.34 7.26
N LEU A 133 -4.57 8.45 6.87
CA LEU A 133 -4.60 7.86 5.52
C LEU A 133 -4.62 8.92 4.41
N GLY A 134 -5.24 10.08 4.64
CA GLY A 134 -5.30 11.17 3.67
C GLY A 134 -4.04 12.04 3.61
N GLN A 135 -3.03 11.77 4.44
CA GLN A 135 -1.79 12.54 4.53
C GLN A 135 -0.55 11.72 4.16
N ILE A 136 -0.71 10.46 3.76
CA ILE A 136 0.40 9.57 3.38
C ILE A 136 1.19 10.17 2.20
N THR A 137 2.51 10.16 2.35
CA THR A 137 3.46 10.69 1.35
C THR A 137 4.45 9.63 0.86
N HIS A 138 4.70 8.61 1.67
CA HIS A 138 5.66 7.53 1.40
C HIS A 138 5.01 6.19 1.71
N ILE A 139 5.08 5.25 0.76
CA ILE A 139 4.64 3.88 0.93
C ILE A 139 5.87 2.97 0.86
N PHE A 140 6.05 2.12 1.85
CA PHE A 140 7.04 1.05 1.88
C PHE A 140 6.31 -0.27 1.68
N SER A 141 6.65 -0.99 0.62
CA SER A 141 6.03 -2.26 0.24
C SER A 141 7.07 -3.35 0.16
N ASP A 142 6.72 -4.53 0.66
CA ASP A 142 7.41 -5.76 0.26
C ASP A 142 6.96 -6.20 -1.13
N LYS A 143 7.75 -7.03 -1.82
CA LYS A 143 7.38 -7.62 -3.12
C LYS A 143 6.59 -8.91 -2.94
N THR A 144 7.13 -9.86 -2.18
CA THR A 144 6.57 -11.22 -2.04
C THR A 144 5.28 -11.17 -1.23
N GLY A 145 4.23 -11.83 -1.71
CA GLY A 145 2.90 -11.87 -1.07
C GLY A 145 2.13 -10.54 -1.07
N THR A 146 2.80 -9.42 -1.37
CA THR A 146 2.20 -8.08 -1.37
C THR A 146 1.96 -7.55 -2.78
N LEU A 147 2.99 -7.47 -3.62
CA LEU A 147 2.84 -7.10 -5.04
C LEU A 147 2.57 -8.33 -5.91
N THR A 148 3.12 -9.46 -5.50
CA THR A 148 2.91 -10.77 -6.11
C THR A 148 1.80 -11.53 -5.40
N ALA A 149 1.08 -12.36 -6.13
CA ALA A 149 0.05 -13.25 -5.60
C ALA A 149 0.66 -14.49 -4.91
N ASN A 150 1.98 -14.70 -5.02
CA ASN A 150 2.68 -15.92 -4.61
C ASN A 150 2.09 -17.17 -5.28
N GLU A 151 1.52 -16.99 -6.47
CA GLU A 151 1.00 -18.05 -7.35
C GLU A 151 2.01 -18.26 -8.47
N MET A 152 2.68 -19.41 -8.43
CA MET A 152 3.69 -19.78 -9.42
C MET A 152 3.04 -20.57 -10.55
N ASN A 153 3.17 -20.07 -11.79
CA ASN A 153 2.58 -20.70 -12.96
C ASN A 153 3.64 -21.16 -13.96
N PHE A 154 3.56 -22.41 -14.40
CA PHE A 154 4.41 -22.92 -15.48
C PHE A 154 4.03 -22.27 -16.82
N ARG A 155 4.95 -21.52 -17.42
CA ARG A 155 4.68 -20.67 -18.60
C ARG A 155 5.36 -21.14 -19.86
N LYS A 156 6.69 -21.30 -19.82
CA LYS A 156 7.52 -21.57 -21.00
C LYS A 156 8.58 -22.60 -20.67
N MET A 157 9.12 -23.24 -21.70
CA MET A 157 10.23 -24.18 -21.57
C MET A 157 11.07 -24.21 -22.84
N SER A 158 12.38 -24.38 -22.68
CA SER A 158 13.31 -24.64 -23.78
C SER A 158 13.74 -26.10 -23.69
N ILE A 159 13.49 -26.89 -24.73
CA ILE A 159 13.90 -28.31 -24.78
C ILE A 159 14.71 -28.53 -26.05
N ASN A 160 15.91 -29.10 -25.91
CA ASN A 160 16.77 -29.47 -27.03
C ASN A 160 16.86 -28.37 -28.12
N GLY A 161 17.05 -27.12 -27.70
CA GLY A 161 17.25 -25.95 -28.56
C GLY A 161 15.98 -25.35 -29.17
N ARG A 162 14.78 -25.80 -28.76
CA ARG A 162 13.48 -25.22 -29.17
C ARG A 162 12.74 -24.63 -27.98
N SER A 163 12.23 -23.41 -28.15
CA SER A 163 11.41 -22.71 -27.15
C SER A 163 9.93 -23.05 -27.36
N TYR A 164 9.25 -23.38 -26.27
CA TYR A 164 7.83 -23.72 -26.21
C TYR A 164 7.11 -22.81 -25.19
N GLY A 165 5.84 -22.53 -25.45
CA GLY A 165 5.04 -21.57 -24.70
C GLY A 165 5.03 -20.20 -25.36
N ARG A 166 3.84 -19.63 -25.54
CA ARG A 166 3.56 -18.33 -26.15
C ARG A 166 2.84 -17.41 -25.17
N GLY A 167 2.67 -16.16 -25.57
CA GLY A 167 2.06 -15.13 -24.74
C GLY A 167 3.10 -14.36 -23.93
N SER A 168 2.73 -13.14 -23.56
CA SER A 168 3.59 -12.24 -22.78
C SER A 168 3.03 -12.04 -21.38
N THR A 169 3.91 -11.96 -20.39
CA THR A 169 3.55 -11.57 -19.01
C THR A 169 3.28 -10.06 -18.96
N ASP A 170 2.72 -9.56 -17.86
CA ASP A 170 2.62 -8.10 -17.63
C ASP A 170 4.00 -7.43 -17.69
N ILE A 171 5.03 -8.16 -17.22
CA ILE A 171 6.43 -7.73 -17.26
C ILE A 171 6.95 -7.70 -18.71
N GLY A 172 6.71 -8.76 -19.48
CA GLY A 172 7.09 -8.86 -20.88
C GLY A 172 6.45 -7.76 -21.74
N ARG A 173 5.16 -7.48 -21.51
CA ARG A 173 4.44 -6.34 -22.13
C ARG A 173 5.11 -5.01 -21.82
N ALA A 174 5.43 -4.77 -20.54
CA ALA A 174 6.12 -3.55 -20.13
C ALA A 174 7.51 -3.42 -20.79
N THR A 175 8.26 -4.52 -20.91
CA THR A 175 9.57 -4.58 -21.58
C THR A 175 9.46 -4.39 -23.11
N ALA A 176 8.43 -4.93 -23.75
CA ALA A 176 8.16 -4.73 -25.18
C ALA A 176 7.82 -3.27 -25.48
N MET A 177 6.91 -2.68 -24.69
CA MET A 177 6.60 -1.24 -24.75
C MET A 177 7.86 -0.38 -24.53
N ARG A 178 8.79 -0.80 -23.66
CA ARG A 178 10.08 -0.13 -23.45
C ARG A 178 10.97 -0.10 -24.66
N THR A 179 11.15 -1.25 -25.29
CA THR A 179 12.13 -1.43 -26.35
C THR A 179 11.59 -0.99 -27.71
N GLY A 180 10.34 -0.51 -27.77
CA GLY A 180 9.64 -0.21 -29.02
C GLY A 180 9.41 -1.47 -29.85
N ARG A 181 9.52 -2.66 -29.25
CA ARG A 181 9.24 -3.94 -29.90
C ARG A 181 7.73 -4.14 -29.88
N MET A 182 7.13 -4.32 -31.05
CA MET A 182 5.76 -4.80 -31.13
C MET A 182 5.71 -6.23 -30.63
N GLU A 183 4.70 -6.55 -29.81
CA GLU A 183 4.40 -7.94 -29.48
C GLU A 183 4.16 -8.74 -30.77
N SER A 184 4.61 -10.00 -30.77
CA SER A 184 4.35 -10.87 -31.90
C SER A 184 2.85 -11.13 -32.01
N VAL A 185 2.31 -11.17 -33.23
CA VAL A 185 0.88 -11.45 -33.49
C VAL A 185 0.43 -12.74 -32.81
N THR A 186 1.33 -13.73 -32.75
CA THR A 186 1.11 -15.02 -32.08
C THR A 186 1.04 -14.92 -30.56
N ASP A 187 1.80 -14.01 -29.94
CA ASP A 187 1.73 -13.79 -28.50
C ASP A 187 0.46 -13.02 -28.12
N CYS A 188 0.06 -12.02 -28.94
CA CYS A 188 -1.22 -11.32 -28.75
C CYS A 188 -2.42 -12.27 -28.86
N GLN A 189 -2.41 -13.18 -29.85
CA GLN A 189 -3.46 -14.18 -30.03
C GLN A 189 -3.51 -15.18 -28.86
N ALA A 190 -2.34 -15.63 -28.39
CA ALA A 190 -2.24 -16.51 -27.23
C ALA A 190 -2.82 -15.88 -25.96
N SER A 191 -2.59 -14.58 -25.73
CA SER A 191 -3.09 -13.83 -24.57
C SER A 191 -4.61 -13.56 -24.58
N THR A 192 -5.30 -13.76 -25.70
CA THR A 192 -6.76 -13.54 -25.82
C THR A 192 -7.61 -14.81 -25.66
N GLY A 193 -6.99 -15.99 -25.52
CA GLY A 193 -7.70 -17.25 -25.40
C GLY A 193 -8.12 -17.57 -23.96
N ASP A 194 -9.43 -17.56 -23.68
CA ASP A 194 -10.04 -18.05 -22.43
C ASP A 194 -10.03 -19.59 -22.35
N ALA A 195 -8.86 -20.22 -22.47
CA ALA A 195 -8.74 -21.64 -22.17
C ALA A 195 -8.80 -21.83 -20.64
N ALA A 196 -9.63 -22.75 -20.16
CA ALA A 196 -9.60 -23.16 -18.76
C ALA A 196 -8.28 -23.89 -18.50
N HIS A 197 -7.37 -23.25 -17.75
CA HIS A 197 -6.09 -23.84 -17.40
C HIS A 197 -6.18 -24.56 -16.05
N PRO A 198 -5.46 -25.70 -15.88
CA PRO A 198 -5.31 -26.30 -14.57
C PRO A 198 -4.53 -25.37 -13.61
N PRO A 199 -4.69 -25.53 -12.29
CA PRO A 199 -3.97 -24.71 -11.31
C PRO A 199 -2.46 -24.84 -11.51
N HIS A 200 -1.73 -23.73 -11.31
CA HIS A 200 -0.26 -23.65 -11.45
C HIS A 200 0.32 -23.83 -12.87
N VAL A 201 -0.52 -23.82 -13.91
CA VAL A 201 -0.07 -23.94 -15.30
C VAL A 201 -0.75 -22.87 -16.16
N GLU A 202 0.03 -22.13 -16.94
CA GLU A 202 -0.51 -21.12 -17.86
C GLU A 202 0.24 -21.18 -19.20
N PHE A 203 0.41 -22.40 -19.70
CA PHE A 203 1.14 -22.70 -20.92
C PHE A 203 0.26 -22.57 -22.16
N LEU A 204 0.64 -21.69 -23.08
CA LEU A 204 -0.10 -21.42 -24.31
C LEU A 204 0.68 -21.92 -25.53
N ASP A 205 0.04 -22.75 -26.36
CA ASP A 205 0.60 -23.23 -27.63
C ASP A 205 -0.45 -23.17 -28.76
N PRO A 206 -0.77 -21.97 -29.26
CA PRO A 206 -1.86 -21.76 -30.22
C PRO A 206 -1.68 -22.51 -31.55
N HIS A 207 -0.43 -22.88 -31.91
CA HIS A 207 -0.13 -23.61 -33.13
C HIS A 207 0.12 -25.11 -32.91
N GLY A 208 0.02 -25.60 -31.67
CA GLY A 208 0.24 -27.00 -31.33
C GLY A 208 1.65 -27.49 -31.69
N LEU A 209 2.65 -26.61 -31.66
CA LEU A 209 4.04 -26.95 -32.00
C LEU A 209 4.58 -28.04 -31.08
N PHE A 210 4.30 -27.92 -29.78
CA PHE A 210 4.73 -28.90 -28.79
C PHE A 210 4.05 -30.26 -29.02
N ALA A 211 2.74 -30.25 -29.26
CA ALA A 211 1.99 -31.47 -29.52
C ALA A 211 2.48 -32.18 -30.79
N ARG A 212 2.81 -31.42 -31.83
CA ARG A 212 3.37 -31.94 -33.08
C ARG A 212 4.75 -32.57 -32.87
N ASP A 213 5.67 -31.83 -32.23
CA ASP A 213 7.05 -32.27 -32.03
C ASP A 213 7.17 -33.41 -31.00
N ARG A 214 6.16 -33.60 -30.14
CA ARG A 214 6.01 -34.80 -29.32
C ARG A 214 5.59 -36.04 -30.12
N ALA A 215 4.83 -35.85 -31.21
CA ALA A 215 4.27 -36.94 -31.99
C ALA A 215 5.24 -37.51 -33.05
N THR A 216 6.33 -36.80 -33.37
CA THR A 216 7.25 -37.11 -34.48
C THR A 216 8.11 -38.36 -34.30
N ARG A 217 8.13 -38.98 -33.11
CA ARG A 217 8.93 -40.20 -32.78
C ARG A 217 10.40 -40.09 -33.22
N ASP A 218 10.98 -38.90 -33.14
CA ASP A 218 12.37 -38.58 -33.43
C ASP A 218 13.19 -38.42 -32.15
N SER A 219 14.51 -38.21 -32.27
CA SER A 219 15.39 -37.96 -31.13
C SER A 219 14.97 -36.73 -30.30
N HIS A 220 14.24 -35.80 -30.91
CA HIS A 220 13.65 -34.66 -30.22
C HIS A 220 12.47 -35.07 -29.34
N ALA A 221 11.57 -35.94 -29.82
CA ALA A 221 10.49 -36.50 -29.00
C ALA A 221 11.03 -37.28 -27.79
N ASP A 222 12.14 -38.00 -27.93
CA ASP A 222 12.81 -38.67 -26.81
C ASP A 222 13.37 -37.66 -25.78
N ALA A 223 13.94 -36.55 -26.25
CA ALA A 223 14.38 -35.47 -25.38
C ALA A 223 13.22 -34.79 -24.63
N ILE A 224 12.07 -34.59 -25.29
CA ILE A 224 10.84 -34.08 -24.64
C ILE A 224 10.38 -35.06 -23.55
N GLN A 225 10.38 -36.36 -23.86
CA GLN A 225 9.98 -37.38 -22.91
C GLN A 225 10.91 -37.40 -21.68
N ALA A 226 12.23 -37.33 -21.88
CA ALA A 226 13.21 -37.26 -20.80
C ALA A 226 13.05 -35.99 -19.96
N PHE A 227 12.82 -34.85 -20.59
CA PHE A 227 12.59 -33.57 -19.92
C PHE A 227 11.35 -33.58 -19.04
N LEU A 228 10.21 -34.06 -19.55
CA LEU A 228 8.97 -34.17 -18.78
C LEU A 228 9.09 -35.19 -17.64
N THR A 229 9.75 -36.33 -17.88
CA THR A 229 10.05 -37.30 -16.82
C THR A 229 10.94 -36.69 -15.74
N HIS A 230 11.94 -35.90 -16.11
CA HIS A 230 12.79 -35.18 -15.16
C HIS A 230 11.93 -34.29 -14.25
N LEU A 231 11.03 -33.46 -14.81
CA LEU A 231 10.15 -32.58 -14.04
C LEU A 231 9.24 -33.34 -13.07
N SER A 232 8.76 -34.52 -13.47
CA SER A 232 7.87 -35.37 -12.65
C SER A 232 8.57 -36.20 -11.57
N VAL A 233 9.91 -36.22 -11.52
CA VAL A 233 10.69 -37.06 -10.60
C VAL A 233 11.66 -36.26 -9.73
N CYS A 234 12.35 -35.27 -10.31
CA CYS A 234 13.30 -34.43 -9.57
C CYS A 234 12.59 -33.33 -8.80
N HIS A 235 11.94 -33.68 -7.68
CA HIS A 235 11.28 -32.75 -6.77
C HIS A 235 11.10 -33.34 -5.37
N SER A 236 10.73 -32.51 -4.39
CA SER A 236 10.35 -32.93 -3.04
C SER A 236 8.84 -32.89 -2.78
N VAL A 237 8.02 -32.56 -3.79
CA VAL A 237 6.54 -32.53 -3.68
C VAL A 237 5.99 -33.84 -3.10
N VAL A 238 5.09 -33.69 -2.13
CA VAL A 238 4.37 -34.75 -1.42
C VAL A 238 2.90 -34.71 -1.86
N LEU A 239 2.31 -35.90 -2.05
CA LEU A 239 0.90 -36.05 -2.35
C LEU A 239 0.11 -36.26 -1.06
N GLU A 240 -0.81 -35.34 -0.76
CA GLU A 240 -1.76 -35.47 0.34
C GLU A 240 -3.10 -35.91 -0.23
N ARG A 241 -3.56 -37.11 0.16
CA ARG A 241 -4.90 -37.59 -0.20
C ARG A 241 -5.85 -37.21 0.91
N ASP A 242 -6.88 -36.43 0.59
CA ASP A 242 -7.97 -36.18 1.53
C ASP A 242 -9.01 -37.29 1.39
N ASP A 243 -9.02 -38.21 2.36
CA ASP A 243 -9.93 -39.35 2.40
C ASP A 243 -11.42 -38.92 2.44
N ALA A 244 -11.73 -37.70 2.87
CA ALA A 244 -13.11 -37.20 2.97
C ALA A 244 -13.66 -36.69 1.63
N THR A 245 -12.81 -36.04 0.81
CA THR A 245 -13.21 -35.47 -0.48
C THR A 245 -12.74 -36.30 -1.67
N ASN A 246 -11.89 -37.30 -1.43
CA ASN A 246 -11.22 -38.11 -2.44
C ASN A 246 -10.42 -37.25 -3.44
N THR A 247 -9.96 -36.07 -2.99
CA THR A 247 -9.14 -35.14 -3.78
C THR A 247 -7.67 -35.30 -3.42
N THR A 248 -6.81 -35.18 -4.43
CA THR A 248 -5.35 -35.24 -4.27
C THR A 248 -4.81 -33.82 -4.27
N ASN A 249 -4.27 -33.38 -3.13
CA ASN A 249 -3.57 -32.10 -3.01
C ASN A 249 -2.06 -32.34 -3.07
N PHE A 250 -1.34 -31.44 -3.71
CA PHE A 250 0.11 -31.45 -3.74
C PHE A 250 0.64 -30.43 -2.75
N SER A 251 1.56 -30.87 -1.89
CA SER A 251 2.24 -30.03 -0.91
C SER A 251 3.73 -30.02 -1.24
N ALA A 252 4.35 -28.85 -1.28
CA ALA A 252 5.74 -28.68 -1.66
C ALA A 252 6.43 -27.68 -0.73
N SER A 253 7.74 -27.86 -0.49
CA SER A 253 8.52 -26.90 0.27
C SER A 253 8.75 -25.58 -0.48
N SER A 254 8.61 -25.59 -1.81
CA SER A 254 8.67 -24.41 -2.67
C SER A 254 7.54 -24.43 -3.70
N PRO A 255 6.82 -23.31 -3.91
CA PRO A 255 5.75 -23.22 -4.90
C PRO A 255 6.27 -23.35 -6.35
N ASP A 256 7.54 -23.04 -6.58
CA ASP A 256 8.20 -23.22 -7.88
C ASP A 256 8.18 -24.71 -8.27
N GLU A 257 8.42 -25.62 -7.31
CA GLU A 257 8.37 -27.07 -7.57
C GLU A 257 6.97 -27.57 -7.88
N LEU A 258 5.97 -27.03 -7.18
CA LEU A 258 4.57 -27.34 -7.42
C LEU A 258 4.18 -26.99 -8.87
N ALA A 259 4.59 -25.82 -9.36
CA ALA A 259 4.36 -25.41 -10.74
C ALA A 259 5.04 -26.34 -11.76
N LEU A 260 6.27 -26.80 -11.47
CA LEU A 260 6.98 -27.74 -12.34
C LEU A 260 6.29 -29.10 -12.43
N VAL A 261 5.83 -29.66 -11.30
CA VAL A 261 5.11 -30.94 -11.26
C VAL A 261 3.73 -30.82 -11.91
N ALA A 262 3.02 -29.72 -11.67
CA ALA A 262 1.76 -29.42 -12.35
C ALA A 262 1.95 -29.28 -13.87
N GLY A 263 3.03 -28.63 -14.30
CA GLY A 263 3.42 -28.55 -15.71
C GLY A 263 3.68 -29.92 -16.32
N ALA A 264 4.41 -30.80 -15.64
CA ALA A 264 4.63 -32.18 -16.09
C ALA A 264 3.31 -32.95 -16.22
N ALA A 265 2.42 -32.84 -15.22
CA ALA A 265 1.11 -33.47 -15.24
C ALA A 265 0.23 -32.97 -16.39
N TYR A 266 0.26 -31.66 -16.68
CA TYR A 266 -0.45 -31.06 -17.83
C TYR A 266 -0.02 -31.67 -19.17
N PHE A 267 1.27 -32.00 -19.32
CA PHE A 267 1.78 -32.71 -20.49
C PHE A 267 1.67 -34.24 -20.38
N GLY A 268 0.89 -34.78 -19.45
CA GLY A 268 0.62 -36.22 -19.35
C GLY A 268 1.74 -37.01 -18.68
N HIS A 269 2.55 -36.37 -17.84
CA HIS A 269 3.49 -37.02 -16.92
C HIS A 269 3.04 -36.73 -15.49
N GLN A 270 2.04 -37.47 -15.03
CA GLN A 270 1.42 -37.23 -13.74
C GLN A 270 2.14 -38.01 -12.65
N PHE A 271 2.70 -37.31 -11.68
CA PHE A 271 3.24 -37.93 -10.46
C PHE A 271 2.07 -38.45 -9.60
N THR A 272 2.07 -39.75 -9.25
CA THR A 272 0.93 -40.42 -8.61
C THR A 272 1.21 -40.91 -7.19
N GLU A 273 2.42 -41.39 -6.92
CA GLU A 273 2.78 -41.95 -5.62
C GLU A 273 4.28 -41.79 -5.35
N ARG A 274 4.61 -41.52 -4.09
CA ARG A 274 5.97 -41.66 -3.54
C ARG A 274 5.90 -42.45 -2.26
N SER A 275 6.59 -43.58 -2.25
CA SER A 275 6.76 -44.47 -1.10
C SER A 275 8.26 -44.56 -0.76
N ASN A 276 8.64 -45.15 0.38
CA ASN A 276 10.04 -45.23 0.81
C ASN A 276 10.92 -45.90 -0.26
N GLY A 277 11.69 -45.09 -1.00
CA GLY A 277 12.57 -45.55 -2.08
C GLY A 277 11.90 -45.78 -3.45
N ARG A 278 10.64 -45.36 -3.65
CA ARG A 278 9.90 -45.53 -4.91
C ARG A 278 9.15 -44.25 -5.29
N ALA A 279 9.22 -43.87 -6.56
CA ALA A 279 8.38 -42.83 -7.17
C ALA A 279 7.65 -43.42 -8.38
N VAL A 280 6.34 -43.19 -8.47
CA VAL A 280 5.51 -43.66 -9.60
C VAL A 280 5.00 -42.46 -10.38
N VAL A 281 5.21 -42.50 -11.69
CA VAL A 281 4.74 -41.49 -12.64
C VAL A 281 3.88 -42.16 -13.69
N HIS A 282 2.63 -41.71 -13.80
CA HIS A 282 1.74 -42.08 -14.89
C HIS A 282 2.12 -41.31 -16.16
N VAL A 283 2.64 -42.03 -17.16
CA VAL A 283 3.05 -41.46 -18.43
C VAL A 283 2.02 -41.77 -19.50
N LEU A 284 1.48 -40.72 -20.13
CA LEU A 284 0.50 -40.82 -21.20
C LEU A 284 1.01 -41.74 -22.33
N GLY A 285 0.30 -42.84 -22.56
CA GLY A 285 0.62 -43.84 -23.57
C GLY A 285 1.58 -44.96 -23.13
N LYS A 286 2.23 -44.86 -21.96
CA LYS A 286 3.06 -45.92 -21.37
C LYS A 286 2.47 -46.51 -20.08
N GLY A 287 1.52 -45.83 -19.45
CA GLY A 287 0.96 -46.24 -18.16
C GLY A 287 1.88 -45.85 -16.99
N ASP A 288 1.75 -46.55 -15.87
CA ASP A 288 2.53 -46.27 -14.67
C ASP A 288 3.97 -46.74 -14.83
N VAL A 289 4.90 -45.79 -14.76
CA VAL A 289 6.34 -46.03 -14.78
C VAL A 289 6.89 -45.85 -13.37
N GLU A 290 7.54 -46.89 -12.87
CA GLU A 290 8.16 -46.90 -11.55
C GLU A 290 9.64 -46.53 -11.64
N PHE A 291 10.05 -45.60 -10.79
CA PHE A 291 11.43 -45.23 -10.55
C PHE A 291 11.81 -45.60 -9.12
N GLN A 292 12.89 -46.35 -8.96
CA GLN A 292 13.47 -46.58 -7.65
C GLN A 292 14.32 -45.38 -7.27
N MET A 293 13.93 -44.68 -6.22
CA MET A 293 14.64 -43.50 -5.70
C MET A 293 15.84 -43.99 -4.87
N LEU A 294 17.05 -43.72 -5.36
CA LEU A 294 18.26 -44.18 -4.70
C LEU A 294 18.77 -43.14 -3.70
N GLU A 295 18.91 -41.88 -4.12
CA GLU A 295 19.36 -40.77 -3.26
C GLU A 295 18.65 -39.47 -3.67
N LEU A 296 18.37 -38.62 -2.69
CA LEU A 296 17.83 -37.26 -2.88
C LEU A 296 18.84 -36.29 -2.30
N ILE A 297 19.41 -35.46 -3.15
CA ILE A 297 20.32 -34.39 -2.77
C ILE A 297 19.51 -33.09 -2.77
N GLU A 298 19.16 -32.63 -1.57
CA GLU A 298 18.22 -31.52 -1.38
C GLU A 298 18.75 -30.17 -1.86
N PHE A 299 17.81 -29.25 -2.12
CA PHE A 299 18.14 -27.87 -2.41
C PHE A 299 18.64 -27.14 -1.16
N THR A 300 19.75 -26.42 -1.30
CA THR A 300 20.21 -25.44 -0.30
C THR A 300 20.50 -24.10 -0.96
N SER A 301 20.37 -23.01 -0.20
CA SER A 301 20.63 -21.65 -0.69
C SER A 301 22.09 -21.42 -1.11
N THR A 302 23.03 -22.19 -0.55
CA THR A 302 24.44 -22.17 -0.91
C THR A 302 24.70 -22.90 -2.23
N ARG A 303 24.06 -24.06 -2.44
CA ARG A 303 24.27 -24.89 -3.65
C ARG A 303 23.44 -24.43 -4.85
N LYS A 304 22.29 -23.80 -4.62
CA LYS A 304 21.35 -23.27 -5.64
C LYS A 304 20.95 -24.30 -6.73
N ARG A 305 20.90 -25.58 -6.35
CA ARG A 305 20.49 -26.72 -7.19
C ARG A 305 19.94 -27.86 -6.34
N MET A 306 19.19 -28.78 -6.95
CA MET A 306 18.69 -30.03 -6.37
C MET A 306 19.00 -31.16 -7.35
N SER A 307 19.32 -32.34 -6.82
CA SER A 307 19.52 -33.53 -7.64
C SER A 307 18.83 -34.76 -7.06
N VAL A 308 18.39 -35.65 -7.94
CA VAL A 308 17.80 -36.95 -7.59
C VAL A 308 18.49 -38.04 -8.37
N VAL A 309 18.90 -39.11 -7.69
CA VAL A 309 19.41 -40.32 -8.32
C VAL A 309 18.29 -41.36 -8.35
N VAL A 310 17.94 -41.83 -9.55
CA VAL A 310 16.92 -42.86 -9.75
C VAL A 310 17.43 -44.04 -10.54
N ARG A 311 16.88 -45.22 -10.26
CA ARG A 311 17.02 -46.40 -11.13
C ARG A 311 15.72 -46.59 -11.90
N ALA A 312 15.82 -46.55 -13.22
CA ALA A 312 14.70 -46.81 -14.12
C ALA A 312 14.45 -48.32 -14.29
N LEU A 313 13.29 -48.69 -14.87
CA LEU A 313 12.89 -50.08 -15.11
C LEU A 313 13.86 -50.88 -16.00
N ASP A 314 14.63 -50.18 -16.84
CA ASP A 314 15.67 -50.75 -17.69
C ASP A 314 17.01 -50.96 -16.96
N ASN A 315 17.01 -50.87 -15.62
CA ASN A 315 18.18 -50.98 -14.73
C ASN A 315 19.24 -49.88 -14.91
N ARG A 316 18.99 -48.84 -15.70
CA ARG A 316 19.91 -47.70 -15.79
C ARG A 316 19.76 -46.79 -14.59
N ILE A 317 20.89 -46.28 -14.10
CA ILE A 317 20.92 -45.30 -13.01
C ILE A 317 21.05 -43.91 -13.64
N LEU A 318 20.10 -43.03 -13.36
CA LEU A 318 20.04 -41.68 -13.89
C LEU A 318 20.14 -40.68 -12.74
N LEU A 319 21.06 -39.74 -12.88
CA LEU A 319 21.12 -38.53 -12.09
C LEU A 319 20.32 -37.44 -12.79
N LEU A 320 19.37 -36.83 -12.09
CA LEU A 320 18.52 -35.74 -12.57
C LEU A 320 18.83 -34.50 -11.74
N THR A 321 19.38 -33.45 -12.36
CA THR A 321 19.78 -32.22 -11.68
C THR A 321 19.02 -31.01 -12.24
N LYS A 322 18.42 -30.22 -11.35
CA LYS A 322 17.80 -28.93 -11.67
C LYS A 322 18.40 -27.81 -10.83
N GLY A 323 18.65 -26.64 -11.41
CA GLY A 323 19.24 -25.53 -10.66
C GLY A 323 19.46 -24.26 -11.47
N ALA A 324 20.14 -23.29 -10.85
CA ALA A 324 20.51 -22.04 -11.50
C ALA A 324 21.52 -22.27 -12.64
N ASP A 325 21.42 -21.45 -13.69
CA ASP A 325 22.30 -21.44 -14.85
C ASP A 325 23.78 -21.30 -14.49
N SER A 326 24.10 -20.35 -13.60
CA SER A 326 25.47 -20.11 -13.14
C SER A 326 26.10 -21.31 -12.42
N ILE A 327 25.29 -22.26 -11.95
CA ILE A 327 25.73 -23.43 -11.20
C ILE A 327 25.75 -24.68 -12.08
N VAL A 328 24.75 -24.88 -12.92
CA VAL A 328 24.61 -26.08 -13.75
C VAL A 328 25.49 -25.99 -15.00
N PHE A 329 25.62 -24.83 -15.66
CA PHE A 329 26.43 -24.71 -16.89
C PHE A 329 27.93 -25.04 -16.73
N PRO A 330 28.60 -24.69 -15.62
CA PRO A 330 29.99 -25.10 -15.37
C PRO A 330 30.16 -26.61 -15.11
N ARG A 331 29.08 -27.34 -14.85
CA ARG A 331 29.05 -28.77 -14.52
C ARG A 331 28.64 -29.65 -15.70
N LEU A 332 28.41 -29.06 -16.86
CA LEU A 332 28.13 -29.79 -18.09
C LEU A 332 29.41 -30.49 -18.61
N LYS A 333 29.25 -31.59 -19.34
CA LYS A 333 30.37 -32.24 -20.04
C LYS A 333 31.10 -31.27 -20.99
N GLU A 334 32.41 -31.45 -21.13
CA GLU A 334 33.22 -30.63 -22.06
C GLU A 334 32.80 -30.81 -23.53
N ASP A 335 32.30 -31.99 -23.90
CA ASP A 335 31.80 -32.32 -25.24
C ASP A 335 30.33 -31.93 -25.46
N CYS A 336 29.74 -31.18 -24.53
CA CYS A 336 28.36 -30.72 -24.63
C CYS A 336 28.15 -29.91 -25.93
N ASN A 337 27.02 -30.17 -26.60
CA ASN A 337 26.67 -29.49 -27.85
C ASN A 337 26.61 -27.96 -27.64
N ALA A 338 27.63 -27.26 -28.14
CA ALA A 338 27.79 -25.82 -27.98
C ALA A 338 26.58 -25.03 -28.52
N TYR A 339 26.01 -25.48 -29.65
CA TYR A 339 24.83 -24.87 -30.25
C TYR A 339 23.60 -24.99 -29.33
N LEU A 340 23.41 -26.15 -28.70
CA LEU A 340 22.30 -26.38 -27.76
C LEU A 340 22.45 -25.49 -26.52
N LYS A 341 23.67 -25.38 -25.98
CA LYS A 341 23.97 -24.52 -24.84
C LYS A 341 23.69 -23.05 -25.17
N GLU A 342 24.19 -22.56 -26.30
CA GLU A 342 23.99 -21.18 -26.76
C GLU A 342 22.50 -20.86 -26.94
N LYS A 343 21.74 -21.74 -27.62
CA LYS A 343 20.30 -21.55 -27.80
C LYS A 343 19.52 -21.57 -26.50
N THR A 344 19.91 -22.42 -25.55
CA THR A 344 19.25 -22.49 -24.25
C THR A 344 19.51 -21.22 -23.44
N VAL A 345 20.74 -20.70 -23.47
CA VAL A 345 21.10 -19.40 -22.85
C VAL A 345 20.27 -18.27 -23.46
N GLU A 346 20.18 -18.19 -24.80
CA GLU A 346 19.37 -17.19 -25.51
C GLU A 346 17.89 -17.24 -25.08
N HIS A 347 17.31 -18.43 -24.99
CA HIS A 347 15.93 -18.59 -24.52
C HIS A 347 15.76 -18.17 -23.06
N MET A 348 16.70 -18.52 -22.19
CA MET A 348 16.66 -18.14 -20.78
C MET A 348 16.77 -16.62 -20.58
N GLU A 349 17.63 -15.95 -21.36
CA GLU A 349 17.73 -14.49 -21.35
C GLU A 349 16.39 -13.86 -21.77
N MET A 350 15.75 -14.36 -22.82
CA MET A 350 14.40 -13.90 -23.22
C MET A 350 13.36 -14.11 -22.12
N TYR A 351 13.37 -15.27 -21.45
CA TYR A 351 12.44 -15.55 -20.35
C TYR A 351 12.69 -14.62 -19.14
N ALA A 352 13.95 -14.36 -18.82
CA ALA A 352 14.33 -13.45 -17.75
C ALA A 352 13.92 -11.99 -18.06
N GLU A 353 13.98 -11.55 -19.33
CA GLU A 353 13.48 -10.24 -19.77
C GLU A 353 11.97 -10.07 -19.56
N GLU A 354 11.21 -11.18 -19.63
CA GLU A 354 9.79 -11.24 -19.28
C GLU A 354 9.54 -11.48 -17.78
N GLY A 355 10.59 -11.45 -16.95
CA GLY A 355 10.51 -11.62 -15.51
C GLY A 355 10.11 -13.03 -15.06
N LEU A 356 10.28 -14.04 -15.92
CA LEU A 356 10.10 -15.43 -15.56
C LEU A 356 11.32 -15.94 -14.78
N ARG A 357 11.08 -16.78 -13.78
CA ARG A 357 12.12 -17.51 -13.07
C ARG A 357 12.55 -18.71 -13.90
N THR A 358 13.83 -18.79 -14.22
CA THR A 358 14.37 -19.83 -15.07
C THR A 358 15.18 -20.85 -14.30
N LEU A 359 15.02 -22.14 -14.61
CA LEU A 359 15.84 -23.23 -14.07
C LEU A 359 16.39 -24.08 -15.21
N VAL A 360 17.67 -24.46 -15.12
CA VAL A 360 18.32 -25.38 -16.05
C VAL A 360 18.11 -26.80 -15.59
N LEU A 361 17.82 -27.69 -16.53
CA LEU A 361 17.69 -29.12 -16.31
C LEU A 361 18.78 -29.86 -17.07
N ALA A 362 19.52 -30.68 -16.33
CA ALA A 362 20.57 -31.53 -16.87
C ALA A 362 20.53 -32.91 -16.24
N GLN A 363 20.94 -33.93 -16.97
CA GLN A 363 20.93 -35.32 -16.48
C GLN A 363 22.26 -36.01 -16.77
N ARG A 364 22.53 -37.12 -16.08
CA ARG A 364 23.70 -37.97 -16.37
C ARG A 364 23.34 -39.43 -16.16
N GLU A 365 23.71 -40.29 -17.10
CA GLU A 365 23.67 -41.74 -16.87
C GLU A 365 24.91 -42.16 -16.07
N LEU A 366 24.69 -42.88 -14.97
CA LEU A 366 25.73 -43.30 -14.03
C LEU A 366 26.07 -44.78 -14.24
N ASP A 367 27.36 -45.09 -14.13
CA ASP A 367 27.83 -46.46 -14.03
C ASP A 367 27.44 -47.09 -12.68
N GLN A 368 27.00 -48.34 -12.70
CA GLN A 368 26.46 -49.01 -11.51
C GLN A 368 27.54 -49.28 -10.45
N ASP A 369 28.75 -49.68 -10.86
CA ASP A 369 29.85 -50.01 -9.95
C ASP A 369 30.41 -48.74 -9.30
N TRP A 370 30.54 -47.68 -10.11
CA TRP A 370 30.93 -46.37 -9.62
C TRP A 370 29.90 -45.83 -8.61
N TYR A 371 28.61 -45.88 -8.93
CA TYR A 371 27.54 -45.43 -8.04
C TYR A 371 27.52 -46.19 -6.72
N HIS A 372 27.71 -47.51 -6.74
CA HIS A 372 27.78 -48.32 -5.52
C HIS A 372 28.95 -47.90 -4.61
N THR A 373 30.10 -47.60 -5.21
CA THR A 373 31.29 -47.13 -4.49
C THR A 373 31.03 -45.76 -3.86
N TRP A 374 30.48 -44.82 -4.64
CA TRP A 374 30.13 -43.48 -4.17
C TRP A 374 29.05 -43.51 -3.08
N SER A 375 27.97 -44.29 -3.25
CA SER A 375 26.87 -44.36 -2.27
C SER A 375 27.33 -44.91 -0.92
N THR A 376 28.29 -45.85 -0.93
CA THR A 376 28.90 -46.36 0.31
C THR A 376 29.68 -45.26 1.04
N GLN A 377 30.49 -44.49 0.31
CA GLN A 377 31.26 -43.37 0.87
C GLN A 377 30.33 -42.26 1.37
N TYR A 378 29.28 -41.92 0.60
CA TYR A 378 28.31 -40.89 0.94
C TYR A 378 27.51 -41.25 2.20
N LYS A 379 27.02 -42.49 2.31
CA LYS A 379 26.33 -42.97 3.52
C LYS A 379 27.23 -43.00 4.75
N GLN A 380 28.50 -43.36 4.56
CA GLN A 380 29.48 -43.31 5.64
C GLN A 380 29.72 -41.85 6.09
N ALA A 381 29.86 -40.91 5.16
CA ALA A 381 30.03 -39.49 5.46
C ALA A 381 28.80 -38.91 6.17
N LEU A 382 27.59 -39.26 5.73
CA LEU A 382 26.34 -38.89 6.40
C LEU A 382 26.23 -39.46 7.82
N SER A 383 26.66 -40.71 8.04
CA SER A 383 26.63 -41.32 9.38
C SER A 383 27.60 -40.67 10.38
N ASN A 384 28.63 -39.96 9.87
CA ASN A 384 29.63 -39.27 10.68
C ASN A 384 29.22 -37.81 11.00
N LEU A 385 28.17 -37.28 10.37
CA LEU A 385 27.69 -35.92 10.62
C LEU A 385 27.00 -35.84 11.99
N ASP A 386 27.73 -35.32 12.99
CA ASP A 386 27.20 -34.96 14.30
C ASP A 386 27.38 -33.45 14.54
N GLU A 387 26.26 -32.71 14.62
CA GLU A 387 26.25 -31.26 14.86
C GLU A 387 26.95 -30.84 16.16
N THR A 388 27.06 -31.75 17.12
CA THR A 388 27.71 -31.49 18.41
C THR A 388 29.23 -31.75 18.40
N SER A 389 29.74 -32.42 17.36
CA SER A 389 31.16 -32.73 17.22
C SER A 389 31.99 -31.53 16.76
N PRO A 390 33.21 -31.32 17.31
CA PRO A 390 34.14 -30.30 16.79
C PRO A 390 34.58 -30.57 15.34
N SER A 391 34.43 -31.80 14.83
CA SER A 391 34.73 -32.16 13.44
C SER A 391 33.59 -31.84 12.45
N TYR A 392 32.42 -31.41 12.93
CA TYR A 392 31.21 -31.19 12.10
C TYR A 392 31.49 -30.42 10.80
N LYS A 393 32.23 -29.32 10.87
CA LYS A 393 32.56 -28.51 9.69
C LYS A 393 33.43 -29.27 8.68
N LEU A 394 34.33 -30.12 9.15
CA LEU A 394 35.20 -30.91 8.29
C LEU A 394 34.42 -32.05 7.64
N ASP A 395 33.56 -32.72 8.40
CA ASP A 395 32.71 -33.81 7.91
C ASP A 395 31.67 -33.29 6.90
N LEU A 396 31.13 -32.09 7.12
CA LEU A 396 30.26 -31.39 6.17
C LEU A 396 30.97 -31.09 4.84
N LEU A 397 32.24 -30.68 4.87
CA LEU A 397 33.04 -30.45 3.64
C LEU A 397 33.30 -31.74 2.86
N VAL A 398 33.33 -32.90 3.52
CA VAL A 398 33.44 -34.21 2.83
C VAL A 398 32.15 -34.52 2.09
N VAL A 399 31.00 -34.27 2.74
CA VAL A 399 29.67 -34.47 2.14
C VAL A 399 29.48 -33.54 0.94
N GLU A 400 29.75 -32.24 1.10
CA GLU A 400 29.64 -31.26 0.01
C GLU A 400 30.52 -31.63 -1.19
N ARG A 401 31.73 -32.16 -0.95
CA ARG A 401 32.64 -32.62 -2.01
C ARG A 401 32.09 -33.83 -2.75
N LEU A 402 31.54 -34.81 -2.04
CA LEU A 402 30.93 -36.00 -2.66
C LEU A 402 29.69 -35.62 -3.47
N GLU A 403 28.90 -34.65 -3.01
CA GLU A 403 27.77 -34.10 -3.76
C GLU A 403 28.24 -33.38 -5.02
N ASP A 404 29.28 -32.54 -4.94
CA ASP A 404 29.86 -31.88 -6.11
C ASP A 404 30.43 -32.90 -7.12
N GLU A 405 31.10 -33.97 -6.66
CA GLU A 405 31.61 -35.04 -7.51
C GLU A 405 30.49 -35.78 -8.26
N MET A 406 29.36 -36.03 -7.59
CA MET A 406 28.18 -36.63 -8.22
C MET A 406 27.61 -35.75 -9.33
N GLU A 407 27.68 -34.43 -9.17
CA GLU A 407 26.98 -33.46 -10.02
C GLU A 407 27.86 -32.86 -11.12
N CYS A 408 28.93 -33.56 -11.53
CA CYS A 408 29.78 -33.22 -12.67
C CYS A 408 29.39 -34.01 -13.94
N ASP A 409 29.89 -33.58 -15.10
CA ASP A 409 29.71 -34.23 -16.41
C ASP A 409 28.24 -34.43 -16.82
N LEU A 410 27.42 -33.40 -16.58
CA LEU A 410 25.99 -33.41 -16.87
C LEU A 410 25.71 -33.15 -18.36
N GLU A 411 24.65 -33.77 -18.88
CA GLU A 411 24.08 -33.53 -20.21
C GLU A 411 22.90 -32.58 -20.12
N LEU A 412 22.94 -31.48 -20.88
CA LEU A 412 21.90 -30.46 -20.90
C LEU A 412 20.63 -30.98 -21.60
N LEU A 413 19.50 -30.95 -20.90
CA LEU A 413 18.19 -31.22 -21.51
C LEU A 413 17.51 -29.94 -22.00
N GLY A 414 17.61 -28.87 -21.20
CA GLY A 414 16.92 -27.62 -21.47
C GLY A 414 16.73 -26.74 -20.25
N ALA A 415 15.72 -25.88 -20.28
CA ALA A 415 15.37 -24.97 -19.20
C ALA A 415 13.85 -24.79 -19.06
N THR A 416 13.37 -24.55 -17.85
CA THR A 416 11.99 -24.15 -17.57
C THR A 416 11.89 -22.67 -17.25
N ALA A 417 10.68 -22.12 -17.40
CA ALA A 417 10.36 -20.75 -17.04
C ALA A 417 9.01 -20.71 -16.30
N VAL A 418 9.05 -20.25 -15.06
CA VAL A 418 7.89 -20.14 -14.15
C VAL A 418 7.62 -18.67 -13.89
N GLU A 419 6.36 -18.25 -14.00
CA GLU A 419 5.93 -16.90 -13.67
C GLU A 419 5.55 -16.79 -12.20
N ASP A 420 6.04 -15.75 -11.55
CA ASP A 420 5.56 -15.27 -10.26
C ASP A 420 4.54 -14.16 -10.50
N ARG A 421 3.26 -14.52 -10.43
CA ARG A 421 2.17 -13.66 -10.91
C ARG A 421 2.01 -12.42 -10.02
N LEU A 422 1.86 -11.25 -10.62
CA LEU A 422 1.45 -10.03 -9.89
C LEU A 422 0.00 -10.14 -9.43
N GLN A 423 -0.33 -9.52 -8.28
CA GLN A 423 -1.74 -9.39 -7.89
C GLN A 423 -2.49 -8.53 -8.91
N THR A 424 -3.77 -8.85 -9.10
CA THR A 424 -4.65 -8.13 -10.02
C THR A 424 -4.70 -6.64 -9.67
N GLY A 425 -4.47 -5.78 -10.67
CA GLY A 425 -4.60 -4.32 -10.53
C GLY A 425 -3.44 -3.60 -9.85
N VAL A 426 -2.34 -4.29 -9.49
CA VAL A 426 -1.14 -3.67 -8.89
C VAL A 426 -0.55 -2.55 -9.75
N PRO A 427 -0.33 -2.71 -11.07
CA PRO A 427 0.27 -1.65 -11.88
C PRO A 427 -0.57 -0.37 -11.90
N VAL A 428 -1.89 -0.52 -12.04
CA VAL A 428 -2.84 0.61 -12.05
C VAL A 428 -2.87 1.32 -10.71
N ALA A 429 -2.84 0.56 -9.60
CA ALA A 429 -2.81 1.11 -8.26
C ALA A 429 -1.53 1.91 -7.99
N ILE A 430 -0.35 1.35 -8.32
CA ILE A 430 0.94 2.04 -8.14
C ILE A 430 1.00 3.30 -8.99
N SER A 431 0.64 3.22 -10.27
CA SER A 431 0.60 4.38 -11.17
C SER A 431 -0.31 5.49 -10.63
N SER A 432 -1.49 5.13 -10.11
CA SER A 432 -2.43 6.08 -9.50
C SER A 432 -1.88 6.72 -8.22
N LEU A 433 -1.21 5.95 -7.36
CA LEU A 433 -0.59 6.43 -6.13
C LEU A 433 0.59 7.37 -6.42
N MET A 434 1.43 7.02 -7.40
CA MET A 434 2.53 7.87 -7.86
C MET A 434 2.00 9.18 -8.45
N ARG A 435 0.96 9.13 -9.30
CA ARG A 435 0.29 10.33 -9.82
C ARG A 435 -0.31 11.22 -8.73
N ALA A 436 -0.72 10.65 -7.60
CA ALA A 436 -1.17 11.40 -6.43
C ALA A 436 -0.02 12.07 -5.64
N GLY A 437 1.24 11.90 -6.09
CA GLY A 437 2.43 12.46 -5.46
C GLY A 437 2.99 11.60 -4.33
N ILE A 438 2.55 10.35 -4.19
CA ILE A 438 3.03 9.42 -3.18
C ILE A 438 4.27 8.70 -3.71
N LYS A 439 5.35 8.72 -2.92
CA LYS A 439 6.59 8.00 -3.27
C LYS A 439 6.49 6.55 -2.82
N VAL A 440 6.72 5.63 -3.73
CA VAL A 440 6.65 4.19 -3.46
C VAL A 440 8.06 3.62 -3.37
N TRP A 441 8.30 2.86 -2.30
CA TRP A 441 9.54 2.21 -1.97
C TRP A 441 9.30 0.71 -1.96
N VAL A 442 10.03 -0.06 -2.77
CA VAL A 442 9.89 -1.51 -2.87
C VAL A 442 11.18 -2.19 -2.44
N CYS A 443 11.07 -3.23 -1.63
CA CYS A 443 12.20 -4.08 -1.24
C CYS A 443 12.03 -5.48 -1.85
N GLU A 444 13.09 -6.01 -2.47
CA GLU A 444 13.05 -7.29 -3.18
C GLU A 444 14.42 -8.01 -3.20
N GLU A 445 14.40 -9.33 -3.36
CA GLU A 445 15.57 -10.19 -3.59
C GLU A 445 15.78 -10.48 -5.10
N GLU A 446 17.01 -10.22 -5.58
CA GLU A 446 17.58 -10.45 -6.93
C GLU A 446 16.85 -9.86 -8.18
N THR A 447 15.52 -9.90 -8.35
CA THR A 447 14.79 -9.55 -9.60
C THR A 447 14.01 -8.22 -9.59
N ALA A 448 14.40 -7.30 -8.71
CA ALA A 448 13.65 -6.08 -8.41
C ALA A 448 13.35 -5.11 -9.56
N ILE A 449 14.23 -5.07 -10.56
CA ILE A 449 14.10 -4.10 -11.66
C ILE A 449 12.95 -4.49 -12.59
N ASN A 450 12.82 -5.77 -12.95
CA ASN A 450 11.83 -6.22 -13.91
C ASN A 450 10.41 -6.08 -13.33
N ILE A 451 10.23 -6.44 -12.06
CA ILE A 451 8.96 -6.25 -11.36
C ILE A 451 8.63 -4.78 -11.18
N ALA A 452 9.59 -3.92 -10.92
CA ALA A 452 9.34 -2.48 -10.88
C ALA A 452 8.85 -1.92 -12.22
N PHE A 453 9.34 -2.41 -13.35
CA PHE A 453 8.80 -2.03 -14.67
C PHE A 453 7.38 -2.58 -14.88
N ALA A 454 7.13 -3.83 -14.53
CA ALA A 454 5.81 -4.45 -14.66
C ALA A 454 4.73 -3.75 -13.81
N CYS A 455 5.10 -3.38 -12.60
CA CYS A 455 4.30 -2.58 -11.68
C CYS A 455 4.16 -1.11 -12.10
N GLN A 456 4.79 -0.68 -13.19
CA GLN A 456 4.89 0.73 -13.62
C GLN A 456 5.47 1.66 -12.54
N LEU A 457 6.25 1.10 -11.61
CA LEU A 457 6.99 1.86 -10.61
C LEU A 457 8.16 2.62 -11.26
N ILE A 458 8.76 2.03 -12.31
CA ILE A 458 9.74 2.67 -13.18
C ILE A 458 9.21 2.67 -14.60
N THR A 459 9.34 3.79 -15.28
CA THR A 459 9.06 3.95 -16.71
C THR A 459 10.34 4.29 -17.48
N ASN A 460 10.31 4.17 -18.81
CA ASN A 460 11.52 4.26 -19.64
C ASN A 460 12.05 5.68 -19.81
N ASP A 461 11.19 6.65 -19.57
CA ASP A 461 11.55 8.07 -19.49
C ASP A 461 12.23 8.41 -18.15
N MET A 462 12.29 7.47 -17.19
CA MET A 462 12.99 7.67 -15.93
C MET A 462 14.47 7.33 -16.01
N ASP A 463 15.30 8.24 -15.50
CA ASP A 463 16.72 8.02 -15.27
C ASP A 463 16.95 7.22 -13.97
N ARG A 464 17.81 6.21 -14.05
CA ARG A 464 18.00 5.20 -12.99
C ARG A 464 19.32 5.41 -12.29
N LEU A 465 19.24 5.76 -11.01
CA LEU A 465 20.39 5.98 -10.16
C LEU A 465 20.74 4.68 -9.45
N VAL A 466 21.69 3.89 -10.00
CA VAL A 466 22.06 2.56 -9.43
C VAL A 466 23.22 2.63 -8.43
N LEU A 467 23.00 2.22 -7.19
CA LEU A 467 23.99 2.10 -6.13
C LEU A 467 24.26 0.61 -5.83
N ASN A 468 25.28 0.06 -6.50
CA ASN A 468 25.70 -1.35 -6.35
C ASN A 468 27.07 -1.41 -5.65
N MET A 469 27.32 -2.48 -4.91
CA MET A 469 28.61 -2.80 -4.29
C MET A 469 29.77 -2.82 -5.28
N GLU A 470 29.55 -3.29 -6.50
CA GLU A 470 30.58 -3.35 -7.56
C GLU A 470 31.15 -1.95 -7.86
N PHE A 471 30.29 -0.92 -7.93
CA PHE A 471 30.71 0.46 -8.15
C PHE A 471 31.39 1.09 -6.92
N CYS A 472 31.03 0.63 -5.73
CA CYS A 472 31.51 1.21 -4.48
C CYS A 472 32.80 0.56 -3.96
N GLN A 473 33.14 -0.64 -4.44
CA GLN A 473 34.31 -1.43 -4.00
C GLN A 473 34.41 -1.53 -2.47
N SER A 474 33.27 -1.62 -1.78
CA SER A 474 33.16 -1.61 -0.31
C SER A 474 33.79 -0.40 0.40
N ASN A 475 34.03 0.71 -0.31
CA ASN A 475 34.66 1.90 0.25
C ASN A 475 33.63 3.03 0.50
N PRO A 476 33.45 3.48 1.76
CA PRO A 476 32.44 4.49 2.11
C PRO A 476 32.71 5.87 1.49
N GLU A 477 33.98 6.25 1.25
CA GLU A 477 34.31 7.54 0.61
C GLU A 477 33.96 7.54 -0.88
N VAL A 478 34.13 6.39 -1.56
CA VAL A 478 33.71 6.23 -2.95
C VAL A 478 32.19 6.31 -3.05
N LEU A 479 31.46 5.64 -2.14
CA LEU A 479 30.01 5.73 -2.08
C LEU A 479 29.55 7.18 -1.84
N LYS A 480 30.19 7.90 -0.92
CA LYS A 480 29.89 9.30 -0.64
C LYS A 480 30.02 10.16 -1.89
N LYS A 481 31.13 10.03 -2.62
CA LYS A 481 31.38 10.77 -3.85
C LYS A 481 30.33 10.42 -4.92
N LEU A 482 30.04 9.14 -5.10
CA LEU A 482 29.03 8.66 -6.04
C LEU A 482 27.63 9.23 -5.72
N MET A 483 27.24 9.23 -4.45
CA MET A 483 25.96 9.80 -4.01
C MET A 483 25.91 11.31 -4.21
N LEU A 484 27.01 12.04 -3.96
CA LEU A 484 27.09 13.47 -4.21
C LEU A 484 26.98 13.80 -5.70
N ASP A 485 27.70 13.07 -6.55
CA ASP A 485 27.68 13.25 -8.00
C ASP A 485 26.26 13.00 -8.55
N LYS A 486 25.60 11.94 -8.08
CA LYS A 486 24.21 11.63 -8.43
C LYS A 486 23.22 12.67 -7.91
N ALA A 487 23.35 13.13 -6.67
CA ALA A 487 22.51 14.18 -6.11
C ALA A 487 22.67 15.51 -6.87
N HIS A 488 23.89 15.83 -7.31
CA HIS A 488 24.12 16.99 -8.17
C HIS A 488 23.45 16.82 -9.53
N HIS A 489 23.60 15.65 -10.16
CA HIS A 489 22.93 15.33 -11.42
C HIS A 489 21.40 15.50 -11.31
N THR A 490 20.79 14.88 -10.30
CA THR A 490 19.35 15.01 -10.01
C THR A 490 18.90 16.45 -9.83
N ARG A 491 19.61 17.25 -9.02
CA ARG A 491 19.27 18.66 -8.84
C ARG A 491 19.34 19.43 -10.15
N THR A 492 20.37 19.21 -10.97
CA THR A 492 20.48 19.90 -12.27
C THR A 492 19.36 19.52 -13.24
N THR A 493 18.98 18.25 -13.28
CA THR A 493 17.88 17.75 -14.11
C THR A 493 16.53 18.31 -13.64
N THR A 494 16.31 18.32 -12.33
CA THR A 494 15.09 18.89 -11.72
C THR A 494 14.96 20.39 -11.99
N ILE A 495 16.07 21.15 -11.93
CA ILE A 495 16.08 22.58 -12.23
C ILE A 495 15.74 22.83 -13.71
N LYS A 496 16.31 22.04 -14.63
CA LYS A 496 15.98 22.10 -16.07
C LYS A 496 14.52 21.74 -16.35
N GLN A 497 13.95 20.78 -15.62
CA GLN A 497 12.53 20.42 -15.77
C GLN A 497 11.58 21.47 -15.19
N ARG A 498 11.98 22.21 -14.16
CA ARG A 498 11.16 23.30 -13.59
C ARG A 498 11.09 24.55 -14.47
N SER A 499 12.04 24.76 -15.38
CA SER A 499 12.02 25.91 -16.31
C SER A 499 11.06 25.70 -17.48
N SER A 500 10.80 24.45 -17.88
CA SER A 500 9.60 24.08 -18.64
C SER A 500 8.39 24.08 -17.70
N LYS A 501 7.36 24.89 -17.95
CA LYS A 501 6.17 25.04 -17.10
C LYS A 501 5.28 23.77 -16.99
N SER A 502 5.80 22.56 -17.18
CA SER A 502 5.07 21.30 -17.00
C SER A 502 5.29 20.75 -15.60
N LEU A 503 4.19 20.41 -14.90
CA LEU A 503 4.21 19.79 -13.57
C LEU A 503 4.50 18.28 -13.71
N GLU A 504 5.60 17.93 -14.38
CA GLU A 504 5.98 16.53 -14.58
C GLU A 504 6.58 15.95 -13.29
N LEU A 505 6.20 14.70 -12.97
CA LEU A 505 6.78 13.95 -11.86
C LEU A 505 8.30 13.85 -12.02
N PRO A 506 9.06 13.76 -10.91
CA PRO A 506 10.49 13.51 -10.99
C PRO A 506 10.73 12.21 -11.74
N LYS A 507 11.35 12.30 -12.92
CA LYS A 507 11.64 11.15 -13.78
C LYS A 507 12.88 10.41 -13.32
N GLN A 508 13.05 10.18 -12.02
CA GLN A 508 14.23 9.50 -11.50
C GLN A 508 13.86 8.45 -10.48
N ALA A 509 14.51 7.30 -10.59
CA ALA A 509 14.35 6.17 -9.68
C ALA A 509 15.70 5.78 -9.07
N LEU A 510 15.74 5.53 -7.77
CA LEU A 510 16.94 5.07 -7.05
C LEU A 510 16.90 3.56 -6.91
N VAL A 511 17.97 2.87 -7.30
CA VAL A 511 18.14 1.43 -7.09
C VAL A 511 19.33 1.24 -6.17
N ILE A 512 19.16 0.58 -5.03
CA ILE A 512 20.23 0.37 -4.05
C ILE A 512 20.30 -1.10 -3.63
N ASP A 513 21.49 -1.67 -3.58
CA ASP A 513 21.70 -3.03 -3.10
C ASP A 513 21.73 -3.10 -1.56
N GLY A 514 21.25 -4.21 -1.01
CA GLY A 514 21.18 -4.50 0.43
C GLY A 514 22.51 -4.29 1.16
N PRO A 515 23.65 -4.82 0.67
CA PRO A 515 24.94 -4.56 1.31
C PRO A 515 25.37 -3.09 1.29
N VAL A 516 25.03 -2.33 0.23
CA VAL A 516 25.26 -0.88 0.17
C VAL A 516 24.39 -0.16 1.20
N LEU A 517 23.14 -0.59 1.34
CA LEU A 517 22.21 -0.06 2.35
C LEU A 517 22.76 -0.29 3.77
N THR A 518 23.27 -1.48 4.06
CA THR A 518 23.92 -1.77 5.36
C THR A 518 25.10 -0.83 5.62
N MET A 519 25.94 -0.55 4.62
CA MET A 519 27.02 0.43 4.72
C MET A 519 26.49 1.85 4.98
N VAL A 520 25.44 2.29 4.28
CA VAL A 520 24.77 3.58 4.54
C VAL A 520 24.33 3.68 6.00
N TYR A 521 23.85 2.59 6.59
CA TYR A 521 23.44 2.57 8.00
C TYR A 521 24.58 2.58 9.01
N HIS A 522 25.76 2.14 8.61
CA HIS A 522 26.93 2.17 9.49
C HIS A 522 27.48 3.60 9.66
N TYR A 523 27.42 4.42 8.61
CA TYR A 523 27.99 5.78 8.62
C TYR A 523 26.90 6.87 8.68
N PRO A 524 26.84 7.69 9.75
CA PRO A 524 25.81 8.72 9.92
C PRO A 524 25.70 9.74 8.77
N LEU A 525 26.84 10.14 8.20
CA LEU A 525 26.88 11.12 7.11
C LEU A 525 26.24 10.56 5.83
N LEU A 526 26.47 9.27 5.53
CA LEU A 526 25.86 8.60 4.38
C LEU A 526 24.35 8.46 4.53
N LYS A 527 23.82 8.30 5.76
CA LYS A 527 22.36 8.26 6.01
C LYS A 527 21.64 9.50 5.51
N PHE A 528 22.16 10.68 5.87
CA PHE A 528 21.54 11.95 5.47
C PHE A 528 21.67 12.21 3.97
N LEU A 529 22.82 11.86 3.38
CA LEU A 529 23.04 11.99 1.95
C LEU A 529 22.15 11.05 1.14
N PHE A 530 22.03 9.79 1.58
CA PHE A 530 21.09 8.81 1.02
C PHE A 530 19.65 9.32 1.10
N LEU A 531 19.23 9.82 2.27
CA LEU A 531 17.89 10.36 2.45
C LEU A 531 17.63 11.53 1.49
N GLU A 532 18.59 12.44 1.34
CA GLU A 532 18.46 13.57 0.42
C GLU A 532 18.32 13.11 -1.04
N LEU A 533 19.15 12.16 -1.48
CA LEU A 533 19.08 11.59 -2.83
C LEU A 533 17.74 10.89 -3.06
N ALA A 534 17.31 10.06 -2.12
CA ALA A 534 16.05 9.32 -2.19
C ALA A 534 14.84 10.25 -2.20
N GLN A 535 14.89 11.38 -1.49
CA GLN A 535 13.82 12.39 -1.52
C GLN A 535 13.69 13.09 -2.88
N GLN A 536 14.69 13.04 -3.75
CA GLN A 536 14.60 13.63 -5.08
C GLN A 536 14.08 12.64 -6.14
N CYS A 537 14.04 11.34 -5.82
CA CYS A 537 13.53 10.29 -6.70
C CYS A 537 12.01 10.09 -6.52
N ALA A 538 11.33 9.68 -7.59
CA ALA A 538 9.91 9.27 -7.54
C ALA A 538 9.72 7.90 -6.88
N ALA A 539 10.64 6.98 -7.16
CA ALA A 539 10.62 5.62 -6.66
C ALA A 539 12.00 5.22 -6.11
N VAL A 540 12.00 4.34 -5.10
CA VAL A 540 13.21 3.75 -4.55
C VAL A 540 13.06 2.24 -4.48
N ILE A 541 14.05 1.52 -4.98
CA ILE A 541 14.07 0.07 -5.01
C ILE A 541 15.29 -0.41 -4.23
N CYS A 542 15.04 -1.20 -3.20
CA CYS A 542 16.07 -1.87 -2.42
C CYS A 542 16.19 -3.32 -2.90
N CYS A 543 17.28 -3.65 -3.57
CA CYS A 543 17.56 -4.97 -4.12
C CYS A 543 18.35 -5.83 -3.12
N ARG A 544 18.23 -7.16 -3.19
CA ARG A 544 19.08 -8.13 -2.45
C ARG A 544 19.07 -7.90 -0.94
N VAL A 545 17.90 -7.59 -0.38
CA VAL A 545 17.71 -7.38 1.07
C VAL A 545 17.29 -8.70 1.70
N SER A 546 18.21 -9.36 2.42
CA SER A 546 17.89 -10.61 3.14
C SER A 546 16.80 -10.43 4.21
N PRO A 547 16.13 -11.50 4.69
CA PRO A 547 15.11 -11.38 5.75
C PRO A 547 15.66 -10.78 7.05
N LYS A 548 16.94 -11.02 7.35
CA LYS A 548 17.64 -10.36 8.48
C LYS A 548 17.86 -8.86 8.22
N GLN A 549 18.13 -8.47 6.98
CA GLN A 549 18.26 -7.07 6.57
C GLN A 549 16.91 -6.36 6.36
N LYS A 550 15.77 -7.06 6.30
CA LYS A 550 14.44 -6.40 6.33
C LYS A 550 14.22 -5.59 7.62
N ALA A 551 14.86 -5.98 8.73
CA ALA A 551 14.92 -5.13 9.92
C ALA A 551 15.64 -3.79 9.68
N GLU A 552 16.56 -3.71 8.71
CA GLU A 552 17.17 -2.45 8.27
C GLU A 552 16.22 -1.60 7.43
N VAL A 553 15.27 -2.21 6.71
CA VAL A 553 14.18 -1.48 6.05
C VAL A 553 13.29 -0.79 7.08
N SER A 554 13.03 -1.42 8.24
CA SER A 554 12.39 -0.72 9.37
C SER A 554 13.21 0.51 9.81
N LYS A 555 14.55 0.45 9.79
CA LYS A 555 15.41 1.62 10.01
C LYS A 555 15.31 2.65 8.88
N VAL A 556 14.99 2.27 7.64
CA VAL A 556 14.68 3.19 6.52
C VAL A 556 13.38 3.92 6.78
N VAL A 557 12.34 3.19 7.19
CA VAL A 557 11.05 3.77 7.57
C VAL A 557 11.26 4.78 8.70
N ALA A 558 12.01 4.41 9.74
CA ALA A 558 12.35 5.30 10.86
C ALA A 558 13.19 6.51 10.41
N LEU A 559 14.15 6.32 9.49
CA LEU A 559 14.98 7.40 8.94
C LEU A 559 14.11 8.44 8.23
N VAL A 560 13.19 8.01 7.37
CA VAL A 560 12.27 8.90 6.65
C VAL A 560 11.31 9.58 7.62
N LYS A 561 10.69 8.80 8.51
CA LYS A 561 9.74 9.27 9.53
C LYS A 561 10.32 10.35 10.44
N ASN A 562 11.56 10.20 10.91
CA ASN A 562 12.15 11.11 11.89
C ASN A 562 12.83 12.34 11.26
N ASN A 563 13.32 12.23 10.02
CA ASN A 563 14.15 13.28 9.42
C ASN A 563 13.44 14.07 8.31
N VAL A 564 12.37 13.54 7.71
CA VAL A 564 11.62 14.25 6.67
C VAL A 564 10.46 15.02 7.29
N LYS A 565 10.55 16.35 7.25
CA LYS A 565 9.51 17.24 7.77
C LYS A 565 8.19 17.02 7.04
N ASN A 566 7.09 16.97 7.79
CA ASN A 566 5.72 16.78 7.28
C ASN A 566 5.46 15.48 6.51
N CYS A 567 6.38 14.51 6.54
CA CYS A 567 6.17 13.21 5.94
C CYS A 567 5.26 12.33 6.80
N ARG A 568 4.37 11.58 6.15
CA ARG A 568 3.69 10.43 6.73
C ARG A 568 4.00 9.18 5.92
N THR A 569 4.38 8.15 6.66
CA THR A 569 4.88 6.87 6.15
C THR A 569 3.83 5.79 6.35
N LEU A 570 3.57 5.03 5.29
CA LEU A 570 2.75 3.84 5.31
C LEU A 570 3.61 2.64 4.97
N SER A 571 3.45 1.54 5.70
CA SER A 571 4.07 0.26 5.36
C SER A 571 3.00 -0.78 5.07
N ILE A 572 3.19 -1.58 4.02
CA ILE A 572 2.29 -2.66 3.62
C ILE A 572 3.06 -3.99 3.48
N GLY A 573 2.46 -5.07 3.97
CA GLY A 573 3.04 -6.42 3.94
C GLY A 573 2.02 -7.52 4.26
N ASP A 574 2.37 -8.77 3.95
CA ASP A 574 1.55 -9.98 4.20
C ASP A 574 2.18 -10.87 5.29
N GLY A 575 3.51 -10.91 5.34
CA GLY A 575 4.23 -11.91 6.14
C GLY A 575 4.64 -11.47 7.54
N ALA A 576 5.09 -12.44 8.34
CA ALA A 576 5.69 -12.22 9.66
C ALA A 576 6.93 -11.31 9.60
N ASN A 577 7.64 -11.33 8.47
CA ASN A 577 8.84 -10.53 8.22
C ASN A 577 8.51 -9.02 8.16
N ASP A 578 7.29 -8.67 7.76
CA ASP A 578 6.88 -7.30 7.53
C ASP A 578 6.32 -6.62 8.78
N VAL A 579 6.03 -7.40 9.83
CA VAL A 579 5.47 -6.89 11.11
C VAL A 579 6.32 -5.76 11.68
N SER A 580 7.65 -5.88 11.63
CA SER A 580 8.57 -4.85 12.12
C SER A 580 8.53 -3.55 11.28
N MET A 581 8.27 -3.67 9.98
CA MET A 581 8.13 -2.56 9.05
C MET A 581 6.77 -1.87 9.23
N ILE A 582 5.70 -2.65 9.45
CA ILE A 582 4.31 -2.22 9.70
C ILE A 582 4.18 -1.47 11.03
N GLN A 583 4.84 -1.98 12.09
CA GLN A 583 4.79 -1.36 13.42
C GLN A 583 5.58 -0.04 13.47
N GLU A 584 6.67 0.09 12.72
CA GLU A 584 7.50 1.31 12.74
C GLU A 584 6.85 2.48 11.97
N ALA A 585 6.09 2.21 10.92
CA ALA A 585 5.42 3.25 10.14
C ALA A 585 4.30 3.96 10.92
N HIS A 586 3.95 5.18 10.47
CA HIS A 586 2.82 5.92 11.04
C HIS A 586 1.49 5.18 10.81
N VAL A 587 1.35 4.51 9.66
CA VAL A 587 0.22 3.65 9.33
C VAL A 587 0.76 2.31 8.84
N GLY A 588 0.25 1.23 9.41
CA GLY A 588 0.54 -0.14 8.98
C GLY A 588 -0.66 -0.76 8.27
N VAL A 589 -0.46 -1.30 7.08
CA VAL A 589 -1.47 -2.05 6.33
C VAL A 589 -1.04 -3.51 6.22
N GLY A 590 -1.89 -4.44 6.64
CA GLY A 590 -1.69 -5.87 6.47
C GLY A 590 -2.48 -6.38 5.28
N ILE A 591 -1.85 -7.17 4.41
CA ILE A 591 -2.56 -7.95 3.40
C ILE A 591 -2.97 -9.28 4.03
N SER A 592 -4.20 -9.72 3.80
CA SER A 592 -4.65 -11.07 4.19
C SER A 592 -4.33 -12.06 3.08
N GLY A 593 -3.07 -12.48 2.99
CA GLY A 593 -2.58 -13.43 2.00
C GLY A 593 -2.27 -14.81 2.57
N HIS A 594 -1.50 -15.58 1.81
CA HIS A 594 -1.23 -17.00 2.07
C HIS A 594 -0.09 -17.25 3.07
N GLU A 595 0.74 -16.24 3.38
CA GLU A 595 1.84 -16.36 4.36
C GLU A 595 1.36 -16.32 5.83
N GLY A 596 0.06 -16.11 6.04
CA GLY A 596 -0.62 -16.19 7.33
C GLY A 596 -1.03 -14.83 7.90
N MET A 597 -1.84 -14.84 8.96
CA MET A 597 -2.49 -13.62 9.47
C MET A 597 -1.62 -12.73 10.37
N GLN A 598 -0.29 -12.94 10.41
CA GLN A 598 0.56 -12.24 11.39
C GLN A 598 0.70 -10.74 11.08
N ALA A 599 0.90 -10.36 9.81
CA ALA A 599 0.93 -8.96 9.40
C ALA A 599 -0.43 -8.29 9.65
N VAL A 600 -1.52 -8.95 9.26
CA VAL A 600 -2.90 -8.51 9.49
C VAL A 600 -3.15 -8.21 10.98
N ASN A 601 -2.77 -9.13 11.86
CA ASN A 601 -2.99 -8.98 13.29
C ASN A 601 -2.21 -7.83 13.92
N ALA A 602 -1.03 -7.52 13.38
CA ALA A 602 -0.16 -6.44 13.83
C ALA A 602 -0.40 -5.09 13.12
N SER A 603 -1.29 -5.05 12.12
CA SER A 603 -1.58 -3.87 11.29
C SER A 603 -2.68 -2.97 11.86
N ASP A 604 -2.71 -1.72 11.39
CA ASP A 604 -3.76 -0.75 11.70
C ASP A 604 -4.99 -0.92 10.79
N PHE A 605 -4.75 -1.34 9.54
CA PHE A 605 -5.76 -1.64 8.52
C PHE A 605 -5.44 -2.96 7.85
N ALA A 606 -6.45 -3.78 7.60
CA ALA A 606 -6.33 -5.04 6.87
C ALA A 606 -7.08 -4.94 5.54
N ILE A 607 -6.43 -5.34 4.45
CA ILE A 607 -7.03 -5.44 3.12
C ILE A 607 -6.66 -6.79 2.50
N ALA A 608 -7.44 -7.28 1.54
CA ALA A 608 -7.17 -8.57 0.92
C ALA A 608 -6.22 -8.52 -0.28
N GLN A 609 -6.16 -7.39 -0.99
CA GLN A 609 -5.31 -7.20 -2.17
C GLN A 609 -4.67 -5.82 -2.14
N PHE A 610 -3.48 -5.70 -2.75
CA PHE A 610 -2.78 -4.42 -2.88
C PHE A 610 -3.60 -3.37 -3.63
N ALA A 611 -4.38 -3.77 -4.65
CA ALA A 611 -5.21 -2.84 -5.44
C ALA A 611 -6.20 -2.02 -4.59
N PHE A 612 -6.67 -2.57 -3.47
CA PHE A 612 -7.58 -1.84 -2.58
C PHE A 612 -6.90 -0.67 -1.86
N LEU A 613 -5.57 -0.63 -1.80
CA LEU A 613 -4.81 0.49 -1.25
C LEU A 613 -5.11 1.81 -1.98
N GLN A 614 -5.32 1.74 -3.30
CA GLN A 614 -5.72 2.90 -4.10
C GLN A 614 -7.01 3.53 -3.57
N ARG A 615 -8.04 2.70 -3.33
CA ARG A 615 -9.34 3.16 -2.83
C ARG A 615 -9.26 3.59 -1.36
N LEU A 616 -8.52 2.84 -0.54
CA LEU A 616 -8.31 3.16 0.87
C LEU A 616 -7.69 4.54 1.07
N LEU A 617 -6.65 4.89 0.29
CA LEU A 617 -5.96 6.17 0.42
C LEU A 617 -6.66 7.31 -0.33
N LEU A 618 -6.94 7.13 -1.62
CA LEU A 618 -7.40 8.23 -2.48
C LEU A 618 -8.88 8.59 -2.25
N VAL A 619 -9.70 7.63 -1.81
CA VAL A 619 -11.12 7.89 -1.50
C VAL A 619 -11.30 8.07 0.00
N HIS A 620 -11.14 7.01 0.79
CA HIS A 620 -11.46 7.04 2.21
C HIS A 620 -10.49 7.94 2.99
N GLY A 621 -9.18 7.81 2.76
CA GLY A 621 -8.17 8.64 3.41
C GLY A 621 -8.40 10.13 3.14
N HIS A 622 -8.53 10.51 1.87
CA HIS A 622 -8.80 11.90 1.49
C HIS A 622 -10.11 12.45 2.10
N TRP A 623 -11.20 11.67 2.04
CA TRP A 623 -12.49 12.07 2.61
C TRP A 623 -12.43 12.20 4.13
N ASN A 624 -11.82 11.24 4.82
CA ASN A 624 -11.71 11.22 6.27
C ASN A 624 -10.89 12.40 6.78
N TYR A 625 -9.73 12.66 6.16
CA TYR A 625 -8.90 13.81 6.48
C TYR A 625 -9.65 15.14 6.32
N ARG A 626 -10.33 15.33 5.17
CA ARG A 626 -11.07 16.56 4.88
C ARG A 626 -12.28 16.75 5.79
N ARG A 627 -13.06 15.70 6.04
CA ARG A 627 -14.23 15.74 6.94
C ARG A 627 -13.81 16.01 8.38
N MET A 628 -12.73 15.35 8.85
CA MET A 628 -12.18 15.56 10.18
C MET A 628 -11.69 16.99 10.38
N SER A 629 -10.94 17.52 9.41
CA SER A 629 -10.46 18.91 9.45
C SER A 629 -11.60 19.92 9.56
N LYS A 630 -12.69 19.72 8.77
CA LYS A 630 -13.88 20.57 8.84
C LYS A 630 -14.60 20.47 10.18
N LEU A 631 -14.75 19.26 10.72
CA LEU A 631 -15.40 19.03 12.02
C LEU A 631 -14.65 19.78 13.14
N VAL A 632 -13.33 19.62 13.20
CA VAL A 632 -12.48 20.26 14.22
C VAL A 632 -12.62 21.78 14.15
N LEU A 633 -12.43 22.36 12.97
CA LEU A 633 -12.54 23.81 12.77
C LEU A 633 -13.95 24.32 13.10
N TYR A 634 -14.99 23.57 12.73
CA TYR A 634 -16.37 23.92 13.03
C TYR A 634 -16.67 23.90 14.54
N VAL A 635 -16.21 22.87 15.26
CA VAL A 635 -16.41 22.78 16.72
C VAL A 635 -15.70 23.92 17.44
N VAL A 636 -14.47 24.24 17.05
CA VAL A 636 -13.73 25.38 17.60
C VAL A 636 -14.47 26.70 17.29
N TYR A 637 -14.85 26.92 16.03
CA TYR A 637 -15.60 28.11 15.60
C TYR A 637 -16.92 28.28 16.39
N LYS A 638 -17.72 27.22 16.51
CA LYS A 638 -19.00 27.22 17.23
C LYS A 638 -18.82 27.63 18.69
N ASN A 639 -17.81 27.07 19.37
CA ASN A 639 -17.56 27.37 20.78
C ASN A 639 -17.05 28.80 20.97
N ILE A 640 -16.09 29.24 20.15
CA ILE A 640 -15.61 30.63 20.20
C ILE A 640 -16.79 31.59 20.02
N LEU A 641 -17.63 31.39 19.00
CA LEU A 641 -18.76 32.28 18.72
C LEU A 641 -19.74 32.37 19.90
N CYS A 642 -20.13 31.21 20.44
CA CYS A 642 -21.11 31.13 21.53
C CYS A 642 -20.59 31.76 22.83
N TRP A 643 -19.38 31.39 23.25
CA TRP A 643 -18.82 31.83 24.53
C TRP A 643 -18.24 33.24 24.49
N PHE A 644 -17.73 33.67 23.32
CA PHE A 644 -17.31 35.06 23.14
C PHE A 644 -18.50 36.02 23.13
N ALA A 645 -19.65 35.64 22.54
CA ALA A 645 -20.87 36.44 22.63
C ALA A 645 -21.32 36.62 24.09
N LEU A 646 -21.28 35.55 24.89
CA LEU A 646 -21.57 35.62 26.33
C LEU A 646 -20.58 36.50 27.09
N TYR A 647 -19.30 36.42 26.75
CA TYR A 647 -18.26 37.28 27.32
C TYR A 647 -18.56 38.77 27.04
N VAL A 648 -18.86 39.13 25.79
CA VAL A 648 -19.21 40.50 25.40
C VAL A 648 -20.48 40.97 26.12
N LEU A 649 -21.51 40.13 26.19
CA LEU A 649 -22.73 40.44 26.92
C LEU A 649 -22.45 40.70 28.41
N SER A 650 -21.61 39.88 29.04
CA SER A 650 -21.20 40.04 30.44
C SER A 650 -20.42 41.35 30.68
N LEU A 651 -19.59 41.79 29.73
CA LEU A 651 -18.93 43.10 29.79
C LEU A 651 -19.93 44.27 29.74
N TYR A 652 -20.96 44.18 28.88
CA TYR A 652 -22.03 45.18 28.83
C TYR A 652 -22.90 45.16 30.08
N ALA A 653 -23.17 43.98 30.61
CA ALA A 653 -23.98 43.76 31.79
C ALA A 653 -23.18 43.97 33.10
N CYS A 654 -21.94 44.45 33.02
CA CYS A 654 -21.05 44.77 34.13
C CYS A 654 -20.97 43.64 35.17
N GLY A 655 -20.74 42.41 34.71
CA GLY A 655 -20.57 41.25 35.59
C GLY A 655 -21.88 40.65 36.14
N SER A 656 -23.06 41.16 35.76
CA SER A 656 -24.33 40.51 36.13
C SER A 656 -24.51 39.18 35.37
N GLY A 657 -24.69 38.10 36.13
CA GLY A 657 -24.64 36.72 35.66
C GLY A 657 -25.75 36.35 34.68
N MET A 658 -25.42 36.22 33.40
CA MET A 658 -26.29 35.62 32.40
C MET A 658 -25.69 34.31 31.90
N HIS A 659 -26.28 33.19 32.31
CA HIS A 659 -25.94 31.86 31.79
C HIS A 659 -26.87 31.52 30.63
N PHE A 660 -26.31 31.07 29.51
CA PHE A 660 -27.07 30.63 28.34
C PHE A 660 -26.71 29.19 28.00
N ALA A 661 -27.72 28.37 27.70
CA ALA A 661 -27.55 26.98 27.28
C ALA A 661 -28.39 26.70 26.02
N MET A 662 -27.72 26.26 24.95
CA MET A 662 -28.36 25.79 23.73
C MET A 662 -27.90 24.38 23.39
N TRP A 663 -28.85 23.46 23.19
CA TRP A 663 -28.61 22.03 23.01
C TRP A 663 -29.09 21.53 21.64
N ALA A 664 -28.29 20.67 21.02
CA ALA A 664 -28.56 19.88 19.81
C ALA A 664 -28.86 20.66 18.51
N THR A 665 -30.14 20.90 18.17
CA THR A 665 -30.59 21.52 16.91
C THR A 665 -31.69 22.52 17.21
N VAL A 666 -31.93 23.51 16.33
CA VAL A 666 -32.96 24.55 16.57
C VAL A 666 -34.34 23.95 16.92
N PRO A 667 -34.86 22.93 16.20
CA PRO A 667 -36.15 22.33 16.56
C PRO A 667 -36.12 21.57 17.89
N PHE A 668 -35.03 20.84 18.16
CA PHE A 668 -34.88 20.13 19.43
C PHE A 668 -34.77 21.11 20.60
N TRP A 669 -34.04 22.21 20.43
CA TRP A 669 -33.90 23.24 21.45
C TRP A 669 -35.26 23.87 21.77
N ILE A 670 -36.04 24.25 20.75
CA ILE A 670 -37.40 24.78 20.92
C ILE A 670 -38.30 23.76 21.64
N ALA A 671 -38.32 22.51 21.16
CA ALA A 671 -39.13 21.45 21.75
C ALA A 671 -38.73 21.15 23.22
N SER A 672 -37.43 21.09 23.50
CA SER A 672 -36.91 20.88 24.85
C SER A 672 -37.22 22.05 25.77
N GLY A 673 -37.16 23.29 25.27
CA GLY A 673 -37.52 24.48 26.01
C GLY A 673 -38.99 24.45 26.45
N VAL A 674 -39.89 24.06 25.53
CA VAL A 674 -41.33 23.88 25.83
C VAL A 674 -41.57 22.79 26.87
N VAL A 675 -40.90 21.65 26.75
CA VAL A 675 -41.06 20.55 27.71
C VAL A 675 -40.51 20.95 29.07
N LEU A 676 -39.30 21.51 29.12
CA LEU A 676 -38.66 21.92 30.37
C LEU A 676 -39.47 22.99 31.11
N SER A 677 -39.97 24.02 30.39
CA SER A 677 -40.80 25.06 31.01
C SER A 677 -42.12 24.56 31.58
N ASN A 678 -42.64 23.44 31.06
CA ASN A 678 -43.89 22.84 31.54
C ASN A 678 -43.67 21.76 32.61
N SER A 679 -42.49 21.13 32.64
CA SER A 679 -42.21 19.95 33.48
C SER A 679 -41.31 20.21 34.68
N PHE A 680 -40.42 21.20 34.63
CA PHE A 680 -39.49 21.52 35.71
C PHE A 680 -39.63 22.99 36.11
N THR A 681 -40.48 23.24 37.11
CA THR A 681 -40.75 24.59 37.60
C THR A 681 -39.51 25.19 38.28
N SER A 682 -38.91 26.23 37.69
CA SER A 682 -37.88 27.05 38.31
C SER A 682 -38.27 28.54 38.22
N ASP A 683 -38.02 29.30 39.29
CA ASP A 683 -38.50 30.69 39.49
C ASP A 683 -38.14 31.70 38.38
N SER A 684 -37.29 31.35 37.41
CA SER A 684 -36.84 32.24 36.33
C SER A 684 -37.23 31.78 34.91
N SER A 685 -37.65 30.53 34.71
CA SER A 685 -37.90 29.96 33.37
C SER A 685 -39.37 29.70 33.03
N ASP A 686 -40.25 29.65 34.03
CA ASP A 686 -41.57 29.01 33.94
C ASP A 686 -42.58 29.71 33.03
N HIS A 687 -42.32 30.97 32.68
CA HIS A 687 -43.19 31.74 31.77
C HIS A 687 -42.46 32.37 30.59
N VAL A 688 -41.12 32.34 30.58
CA VAL A 688 -40.34 33.04 29.57
C VAL A 688 -40.46 32.33 28.22
N PHE A 689 -40.23 31.02 28.16
CA PHE A 689 -40.25 30.27 26.89
C PHE A 689 -41.63 30.24 26.21
N PRO A 690 -42.74 29.90 26.90
CA PRO A 690 -44.07 29.92 26.29
C PRO A 690 -44.51 31.31 25.82
N TYR A 691 -44.13 32.36 26.56
CA TYR A 691 -44.39 33.75 26.16
C TYR A 691 -43.53 34.18 24.96
N LEU A 692 -42.23 33.87 24.96
CA LEU A 692 -41.34 34.21 23.84
C LEU A 692 -41.81 33.57 22.52
N LEU A 693 -42.29 32.33 22.58
CA LEU A 693 -42.76 31.59 21.41
C LEU A 693 -44.10 32.09 20.86
N SER A 694 -44.91 32.77 21.69
CA SER A 694 -46.18 33.37 21.25
C SER A 694 -45.99 34.73 20.55
N LEU A 695 -44.86 35.40 20.79
CA LEU A 695 -44.54 36.69 20.20
C LEU A 695 -44.10 36.56 18.72
N PRO A 696 -44.78 37.23 17.77
CA PRO A 696 -44.35 37.30 16.38
C PRO A 696 -42.96 37.94 16.21
N GLU A 697 -42.62 38.90 17.08
CA GLU A 697 -41.35 39.63 17.05
C GLU A 697 -40.15 38.69 17.24
N PHE A 698 -40.30 37.68 18.11
CA PHE A 698 -39.25 36.69 18.35
C PHE A 698 -38.90 35.92 17.07
N TRP A 699 -39.90 35.46 16.34
CA TRP A 699 -39.71 34.70 15.10
C TRP A 699 -39.12 35.55 13.98
N MET A 700 -39.56 36.81 13.85
CA MET A 700 -38.97 37.74 12.87
C MET A 700 -37.51 38.04 13.19
N LEU A 701 -37.19 38.31 14.45
CA LEU A 701 -35.83 38.61 14.89
C LEU A 701 -34.91 37.40 14.70
N LEU A 702 -35.39 36.19 15.04
CA LEU A 702 -34.64 34.94 14.83
C LEU A 702 -34.26 34.76 13.34
N PHE A 703 -35.23 34.94 12.44
CA PHE A 703 -34.98 34.84 11.00
C PHE A 703 -34.00 35.91 10.51
N LEU A 704 -34.23 37.18 10.89
CA LEU A 704 -33.40 38.30 10.46
C LEU A 704 -31.95 38.14 10.95
N CYS A 705 -31.75 37.74 12.21
CA CYS A 705 -30.42 37.51 12.78
C CYS A 705 -29.67 36.40 12.05
N VAL A 706 -30.34 35.28 11.73
CA VAL A 706 -29.72 34.18 10.97
C VAL A 706 -29.33 34.63 9.57
N VAL A 707 -30.23 35.34 8.87
CA VAL A 707 -29.96 35.84 7.51
C VAL A 707 -28.79 36.82 7.53
N LEU A 708 -28.80 37.82 8.42
CA LEU A 708 -27.74 38.83 8.50
C LEU A 708 -26.39 38.22 8.90
N ALA A 709 -26.37 37.31 9.88
CA ALA A 709 -25.13 36.67 10.33
C ALA A 709 -24.51 35.77 9.24
N LEU A 710 -25.34 35.03 8.49
CA LEU A 710 -24.87 34.12 7.44
C LEU A 710 -24.71 34.78 6.08
N PHE A 711 -25.19 36.01 5.89
CA PHE A 711 -25.13 36.71 4.60
C PHE A 711 -23.68 36.82 4.08
N ARG A 712 -22.75 37.22 4.95
CA ARG A 712 -21.31 37.29 4.62
C ARG A 712 -20.79 35.93 4.15
N ASP A 713 -21.13 34.85 4.87
CA ASP A 713 -20.62 33.51 4.58
C ASP A 713 -21.23 32.95 3.28
N PHE A 714 -22.49 33.26 3.02
CA PHE A 714 -23.15 32.95 1.75
C PHE A 714 -22.48 33.68 0.58
N VAL A 715 -22.30 35.00 0.69
CA VAL A 715 -21.61 35.82 -0.32
C VAL A 715 -20.18 35.32 -0.54
N PHE A 716 -19.45 35.02 0.52
CA PHE A 716 -18.10 34.47 0.41
C PHE A 716 -18.08 33.10 -0.27
N LYS A 717 -19.03 32.22 0.04
CA LYS A 717 -19.13 30.89 -0.59
C LYS A 717 -19.45 30.99 -2.09
N VAL A 718 -20.36 31.88 -2.47
CA VAL A 718 -20.64 32.20 -3.88
C VAL A 718 -19.39 32.78 -4.54
N TRP A 719 -18.76 33.77 -3.90
CA TRP A 719 -17.58 34.42 -4.45
C TRP A 719 -16.41 33.44 -4.66
N LYS A 720 -16.17 32.58 -3.67
CA LYS A 720 -15.15 31.55 -3.71
C LYS A 720 -15.43 30.51 -4.81
N ARG A 721 -16.70 30.20 -5.09
CA ARG A 721 -17.06 29.28 -6.15
C ARG A 721 -16.86 29.88 -7.54
N GLU A 722 -17.29 31.12 -7.74
CA GLU A 722 -17.31 31.78 -9.06
C GLU A 722 -15.95 32.36 -9.46
N TRP A 723 -15.24 33.02 -8.54
CA TRP A 723 -14.02 33.78 -8.87
C TRP A 723 -12.73 33.18 -8.33
N ALA A 724 -12.79 32.27 -7.36
CA ALA A 724 -11.60 31.62 -6.80
C ALA A 724 -11.83 30.14 -6.49
N PRO A 725 -12.27 29.33 -7.48
CA PRO A 725 -12.63 27.92 -7.28
C PRO A 725 -11.46 27.12 -6.71
N GLU A 726 -11.73 25.91 -6.26
CA GLU A 726 -10.69 24.96 -5.86
C GLU A 726 -10.87 23.71 -6.71
N TYR A 727 -9.86 22.84 -6.81
CA TYR A 727 -9.95 21.64 -7.65
C TYR A 727 -11.21 20.81 -7.39
N TYR A 728 -11.68 20.71 -6.14
CA TYR A 728 -12.91 19.99 -5.84
C TYR A 728 -14.17 20.70 -6.35
N HIS A 729 -14.19 22.03 -6.45
CA HIS A 729 -15.32 22.77 -7.04
C HIS A 729 -15.42 22.46 -8.54
N ILE A 730 -14.26 22.44 -9.21
CA ILE A 730 -14.15 22.11 -10.62
C ILE A 730 -14.59 20.66 -10.86
N LEU A 731 -14.15 19.72 -10.01
CA LEU A 731 -14.54 18.31 -10.10
C LEU A 731 -16.05 18.14 -9.92
N GLN A 732 -16.64 18.80 -8.92
CA GLN A 732 -18.09 18.79 -8.70
C GLN A 732 -18.87 19.36 -9.89
N GLU A 733 -18.31 20.36 -10.55
CA GLU A 733 -18.90 20.96 -11.74
C GLU A 733 -18.84 20.02 -12.93
N SER A 734 -17.69 19.38 -13.16
CA SER A 734 -17.50 18.32 -14.17
C SER A 734 -18.47 17.15 -13.95
N ASP A 735 -18.56 16.63 -12.72
CA ASP A 735 -19.48 15.55 -12.35
C ASP A 735 -20.95 15.95 -12.55
N ARG A 736 -21.31 17.19 -12.17
CA ARG A 736 -22.67 17.71 -12.34
C ARG A 736 -23.06 17.81 -13.80
N TYR A 737 -22.14 18.24 -14.67
CA TYR A 737 -22.41 18.39 -16.09
C TYR A 737 -22.31 17.09 -16.88
N LYS A 738 -21.88 15.97 -16.25
CA LYS A 738 -21.73 14.64 -16.85
C LYS A 738 -21.32 14.77 -18.32
N LEU A 739 -20.03 14.98 -18.58
CA LEU A 739 -19.45 14.74 -19.91
C LEU A 739 -19.83 13.31 -20.34
N LYS A 740 -20.96 13.23 -21.05
CA LYS A 740 -21.60 12.02 -21.55
C LYS A 740 -20.99 11.77 -22.91
N GLY A 741 -19.86 11.11 -22.92
CA GLY A 741 -19.12 10.75 -24.12
C GLY A 741 -17.66 10.60 -23.73
N ASP A 742 -16.94 9.72 -24.43
CA ASP A 742 -15.51 9.39 -24.27
C ASP A 742 -14.58 10.59 -24.58
N ILE A 743 -14.91 11.78 -24.06
CA ILE A 743 -14.11 12.98 -24.13
C ILE A 743 -13.36 13.04 -22.80
N GLU A 744 -12.11 12.61 -22.84
CA GLU A 744 -11.15 12.73 -21.76
C GLU A 744 -11.02 14.24 -21.42
N TRP A 745 -11.71 14.67 -20.36
CA TRP A 745 -11.64 16.06 -19.91
C TRP A 745 -10.40 16.23 -19.04
N ASP A 746 -9.42 16.94 -19.58
CA ASP A 746 -8.21 17.30 -18.84
C ASP A 746 -8.48 18.54 -17.97
N PRO A 747 -8.49 18.41 -16.62
CA PRO A 747 -8.60 19.56 -15.75
C PRO A 747 -7.44 20.52 -15.97
N PRO A 748 -7.67 21.85 -15.90
CA PRO A 748 -6.57 22.80 -16.01
C PRO A 748 -5.57 22.58 -14.86
N LEU A 749 -4.29 22.46 -15.21
CA LEU A 749 -3.15 22.26 -14.29
C LEU A 749 -3.04 23.33 -13.20
N HIS A 750 -3.63 24.51 -13.42
CA HIS A 750 -3.79 25.55 -12.43
C HIS A 750 -5.24 26.04 -12.42
N VAL A 751 -5.81 26.11 -11.21
CA VAL A 751 -7.13 26.66 -10.94
C VAL A 751 -7.33 28.05 -11.54
N SER A 752 -6.28 28.88 -11.64
CA SER A 752 -6.32 30.22 -12.23
C SER A 752 -6.68 30.24 -13.71
N ASN A 753 -6.48 29.12 -14.41
CA ASN A 753 -6.75 28.99 -15.85
C ASN A 753 -8.14 28.37 -16.11
N TYR A 754 -8.86 28.00 -15.05
CA TYR A 754 -10.21 27.48 -15.17
C TYR A 754 -11.17 28.58 -15.60
N LYS A 755 -11.88 28.33 -16.71
CA LYS A 755 -13.06 29.10 -17.08
C LYS A 755 -14.29 28.28 -16.67
N PRO A 756 -15.24 28.88 -15.93
CA PRO A 756 -16.50 28.21 -15.58
C PRO A 756 -17.18 27.61 -16.80
N PHE A 757 -17.87 26.48 -16.63
CA PHE A 757 -18.68 25.95 -17.72
C PHE A 757 -19.87 26.89 -17.94
N HIS A 758 -19.77 27.76 -18.94
CA HIS A 758 -20.92 28.53 -19.41
C HIS A 758 -21.86 27.56 -20.14
N VAL A 759 -22.91 27.14 -19.45
CA VAL A 759 -24.05 26.51 -20.11
C VAL A 759 -24.69 27.57 -21.00
N ASP A 760 -24.74 27.31 -22.29
CA ASP A 760 -25.52 28.12 -23.22
C ASP A 760 -27.00 27.83 -22.97
N PHE A 761 -27.62 28.61 -22.08
CA PHE A 761 -29.05 28.48 -21.73
C PHE A 761 -29.98 28.81 -22.91
N SER A 762 -29.44 29.30 -24.04
CA SER A 762 -30.21 29.54 -25.25
C SER A 762 -31.00 28.31 -25.68
N HIS A 763 -30.43 27.10 -25.53
CA HIS A 763 -31.08 25.85 -25.91
C HIS A 763 -32.28 25.46 -25.02
N TYR A 764 -32.28 25.87 -23.74
CA TYR A 764 -33.39 25.67 -22.80
C TYR A 764 -34.48 26.73 -22.97
N LEU A 765 -34.08 27.99 -23.21
CA LEU A 765 -34.99 29.08 -23.53
C LEU A 765 -35.75 28.82 -24.83
N THR A 766 -35.10 28.25 -25.85
CA THR A 766 -35.79 27.87 -27.10
C THR A 766 -36.77 26.71 -26.91
N SER A 767 -36.49 25.74 -26.03
CA SER A 767 -37.41 24.60 -25.83
C SER A 767 -38.70 24.98 -25.10
N GLU A 768 -38.66 25.95 -24.18
CA GLU A 768 -39.87 26.44 -23.51
C GLU A 768 -40.63 27.49 -24.35
N LEU A 769 -39.94 28.32 -25.13
CA LEU A 769 -40.59 29.26 -26.07
C LEU A 769 -41.32 28.55 -27.22
N HIS A 770 -40.88 27.36 -27.62
CA HIS A 770 -41.59 26.50 -28.58
C HIS A 770 -42.75 25.70 -27.96
N ALA A 771 -42.86 25.63 -26.64
CA ALA A 771 -43.92 24.90 -25.94
C ALA A 771 -45.18 25.76 -25.65
N LEU A 772 -45.16 27.05 -25.98
CA LEU A 772 -46.33 27.92 -25.88
C LEU A 772 -47.17 27.86 -27.18
N PRO A 773 -48.47 27.53 -27.12
CA PRO A 773 -49.32 27.58 -28.30
C PRO A 773 -49.62 29.04 -28.63
N GLY A 774 -48.93 29.60 -29.65
CA GLY A 774 -49.33 30.89 -30.25
C GLY A 774 -48.23 31.85 -30.71
N SER A 775 -46.93 31.56 -30.53
CA SER A 775 -45.85 32.49 -30.90
C SER A 775 -45.26 32.24 -32.29
N SER A 776 -46.10 32.13 -33.33
CA SER A 776 -45.65 32.07 -34.73
C SER A 776 -45.46 33.44 -35.39
N ARG A 777 -45.39 34.53 -34.60
CA ARG A 777 -45.10 35.88 -35.08
C ARG A 777 -44.40 36.67 -34.00
N LEU A 778 -43.06 36.68 -34.00
CA LEU A 778 -42.18 37.76 -33.51
C LEU A 778 -40.72 37.27 -33.62
N ASN A 779 -40.25 37.06 -34.84
CA ASN A 779 -38.82 36.93 -35.14
C ASN A 779 -38.47 38.00 -36.18
N ALA A 780 -38.22 39.21 -35.70
CA ALA A 780 -37.46 40.21 -36.44
C ALA A 780 -36.85 41.22 -35.44
N GLY A 781 -35.56 41.00 -35.13
CA GLY A 781 -34.69 42.02 -34.54
C GLY A 781 -34.57 41.98 -33.03
N PHE A 782 -33.57 41.25 -32.52
CA PHE A 782 -32.67 41.71 -31.46
C PHE A 782 -31.50 40.72 -31.39
N VAL A 783 -30.51 40.94 -32.26
CA VAL A 783 -29.13 40.45 -32.08
C VAL A 783 -28.27 41.68 -31.86
N LYS A 784 -28.00 41.99 -30.60
CA LYS A 784 -26.78 42.63 -30.11
C LYS A 784 -26.66 42.39 -28.61
#